data_AF-A0AAD7YE03-F1
#
_entry.id   AF-A0AAD7YE03-F1
#
_cell.length_a   1.000
_cell.length_b   1.000
_cell.length_c   1.000
_cell.angle_alpha   90.00
_cell.angle_beta   90.00
_cell.angle_gamma   90.00
#
_symmetry.space_group_name_H-M   'P 1'
#
loop_
_entity.id
_entity.type
_entity.pdbx_description
1 polymer ?
#
loop_
_entity_poly.entity_id
_entity_poly.type
_entity_poly.pdbx_seq_one_letter_code
_entity_poly.pdbx_strand_id
1 'polypeptide(L)'
;MTDQQMDCALDLMRRLPPQQIEKNLTDLIDLVPSMCDDLLSSVDQPLKIAQDRSTGKDYLLCDYNRDGDSYRSPWSNTYDPPLEDGSMPSERLRKLEIDANHAFDQYREMYFEGGVSSVYLWDMDHGFAGVILIKKAGDGSQKIKGCWDSIHVVEVIEKSSGRNAHYKLTSTAMLWLQTNKESSGTMNLGGSLTRQAEQDSAVSDVTPHIVNIGRMVEDMENKIRNTLNDIYFGKTKDIVNGLRSVVPAEVVRHKAALQHDLYTLFTTCSSRCNAATSRATTEHTPAAVRRRVYVSYTLFTTCSSRCNAATSRATTEHTPAAVRRRVYVSYTLFTTCSSRCNAATSRATTEHTPAAVRRRVYVSYTLFTTCSSRCNAATSRATTEHTPAAVRRRVYVSYTLFTTCSSRCNAATSRATTEHTPAAVRRRVYVSYTLFTTCSSRCNAATSRATTEHTPAAVRRRVYVSYTLFTTCSSRCNAATSRATTEHTPAAVRRRVYVSYTLFTTCSSRCNAATSRATTEHTPAAVRRRVYVSYTLFTTCSSRCNAATSRATTEHTPAAVRRRVYVSYTLFTTCSSRCNAATSRATTEHTPAAVRRRVYVSYTLFTTCSSRCNAATSRATTEHTPAAVRRRVYVSYTLFTTCSSRCNAATSRATTEHTPAAVHRRVYMRWRYWVHCVN
;
A
#
# COMPACT_ATOMS: atom_id res chain seq x y z
N MET A 1 37.30 -18.62 -27.09
CA MET A 1 36.88 -18.49 -28.51
C MET A 1 35.57 -19.22 -28.77
N THR A 2 35.36 -20.40 -28.17
CA THR A 2 34.12 -21.20 -28.23
C THR A 2 32.87 -20.45 -27.75
N ASP A 3 32.94 -19.72 -26.62
CA ASP A 3 31.77 -18.99 -26.07
C ASP A 3 31.23 -17.91 -27.02
N GLN A 4 32.12 -17.18 -27.71
CA GLN A 4 31.71 -16.16 -28.68
C GLN A 4 31.07 -16.80 -29.92
N GLN A 5 31.58 -17.95 -30.36
CA GLN A 5 30.97 -18.70 -31.46
C GLN A 5 29.59 -19.21 -31.09
N MET A 6 29.39 -19.65 -29.84
CA MET A 6 28.08 -20.07 -29.33
C MET A 6 27.09 -18.92 -29.34
N ASP A 7 27.48 -17.76 -28.79
CA ASP A 7 26.62 -16.58 -28.78
C ASP A 7 26.22 -16.15 -30.20
N CYS A 8 27.17 -16.19 -31.15
CA CYS A 8 26.89 -15.90 -32.56
C CYS A 8 25.97 -16.94 -33.22
N ALA A 9 26.16 -18.22 -32.93
CA ALA A 9 25.32 -19.30 -33.44
C ALA A 9 23.86 -19.17 -32.94
N LEU A 10 23.68 -18.91 -31.65
CA LEU A 10 22.36 -18.66 -31.06
C LEU A 10 21.73 -17.35 -31.58
N ASP A 11 22.52 -16.30 -31.80
CA ASP A 11 22.01 -15.05 -32.41
C ASP A 11 21.60 -15.26 -33.87
N LEU A 12 22.33 -16.10 -34.62
CA LEU A 12 21.98 -16.45 -35.99
C LEU A 12 20.63 -17.19 -36.03
N MET A 13 20.43 -18.17 -35.15
CA MET A 13 19.16 -18.91 -35.05
C MET A 13 17.98 -18.03 -34.63
N ARG A 14 18.22 -16.89 -33.94
CA ARG A 14 17.19 -15.90 -33.62
C ARG A 14 16.81 -15.01 -34.81
N ARG A 15 17.63 -14.94 -35.86
CA ARG A 15 17.43 -14.08 -37.03
C ARG A 15 16.96 -14.84 -38.26
N LEU A 16 17.42 -16.08 -38.42
CA LEU A 16 17.02 -16.92 -39.54
C LEU A 16 15.52 -17.27 -39.46
N PRO A 17 14.86 -17.52 -40.61
CA PRO A 17 13.45 -17.87 -40.63
C PRO A 17 13.16 -19.11 -39.77
N PRO A 18 12.30 -19.03 -38.74
CA PRO A 18 12.04 -20.13 -37.81
C PRO A 18 11.33 -21.33 -38.48
N GLN A 19 10.76 -21.14 -39.67
CA GLN A 19 10.12 -22.22 -40.45
C GLN A 19 11.15 -23.23 -40.98
N GLN A 20 12.42 -22.83 -41.09
CA GLN A 20 13.50 -23.67 -41.61
C GLN A 20 14.46 -24.08 -40.49
N ILE A 21 14.02 -24.05 -39.23
CA ILE A 21 14.89 -24.26 -38.06
C ILE A 21 15.65 -25.60 -38.10
N GLU A 22 15.03 -26.68 -38.56
CA GLU A 22 15.71 -27.99 -38.69
C GLU A 22 16.86 -27.94 -39.68
N LYS A 23 16.63 -27.33 -40.85
CA LYS A 23 17.65 -27.15 -41.88
C LYS A 23 18.74 -26.20 -41.40
N ASN A 24 18.37 -25.05 -40.84
CA ASN A 24 19.30 -24.05 -40.35
C ASN A 24 20.24 -24.64 -39.28
N LEU A 25 19.71 -25.49 -38.39
CA LEU A 25 20.51 -26.15 -37.37
C LEU A 25 21.44 -27.21 -37.97
N THR A 26 20.97 -27.98 -38.94
CA THR A 26 21.81 -28.95 -39.68
C THR A 26 22.97 -28.24 -40.39
N ASP A 27 22.65 -27.20 -41.16
CA ASP A 27 23.65 -26.38 -41.88
C ASP A 27 24.66 -25.72 -40.90
N LEU A 28 24.21 -25.37 -39.69
CA LEU A 28 25.04 -24.77 -38.65
C LEU A 28 25.97 -25.79 -37.98
N ILE A 29 25.49 -27.03 -37.76
CA ILE A 29 26.29 -28.15 -37.29
C ILE A 29 27.34 -28.52 -38.33
N ASP A 30 26.97 -28.58 -39.62
CA ASP A 30 27.92 -28.83 -40.71
C ASP A 30 29.00 -27.74 -40.80
N LEU A 31 28.63 -26.48 -40.54
CA LEU A 31 29.55 -25.35 -40.53
C LEU A 31 30.50 -25.36 -39.32
N VAL A 32 30.01 -25.77 -38.14
CA VAL A 32 30.80 -25.82 -36.90
C VAL A 32 30.57 -27.15 -36.17
N PRO A 33 31.17 -28.27 -36.65
CA PRO A 33 30.89 -29.60 -36.10
C PRO A 33 31.31 -29.78 -34.65
N SER A 34 32.32 -29.02 -34.20
CA SER A 34 32.81 -29.08 -32.81
C SER A 34 31.79 -28.61 -31.77
N MET A 35 30.69 -28.00 -32.18
CA MET A 35 29.64 -27.46 -31.31
C MET A 35 28.32 -28.24 -31.41
N CYS A 36 28.33 -29.41 -32.07
CA CYS A 36 27.13 -30.21 -32.31
C CYS A 36 26.31 -30.44 -31.04
N ASP A 37 26.95 -30.96 -29.99
CA ASP A 37 26.28 -31.33 -28.74
C ASP A 37 25.69 -30.10 -28.04
N ASP A 38 26.48 -29.02 -27.93
CA ASP A 38 26.03 -27.79 -27.26
C ASP A 38 24.90 -27.09 -28.04
N LEU A 39 24.89 -27.18 -29.38
CA LEU A 39 23.83 -26.62 -30.22
C LEU A 39 22.54 -27.42 -30.12
N LEU A 40 22.63 -28.76 -30.13
CA LEU A 40 21.48 -29.63 -29.94
C LEU A 40 20.85 -29.45 -28.55
N SER A 41 21.66 -29.22 -27.51
CA SER A 41 21.16 -28.98 -26.15
C SER A 41 20.55 -27.59 -25.95
N SER A 42 20.98 -26.60 -26.75
CA SER A 42 20.62 -25.18 -26.54
C SER A 42 19.56 -24.66 -27.52
N VAL A 43 19.41 -25.29 -28.68
CA VAL A 43 18.47 -24.86 -29.73
C VAL A 43 17.28 -25.80 -29.78
N ASP A 44 16.15 -25.34 -29.24
CA ASP A 44 14.90 -26.06 -29.32
C ASP A 44 14.48 -26.31 -30.78
N GLN A 45 14.09 -27.54 -31.11
CA GLN A 45 13.53 -27.95 -32.41
C GLN A 45 12.01 -28.17 -32.33
N PRO A 46 11.28 -28.09 -33.46
CA PRO A 46 9.89 -28.48 -33.53
C PRO A 46 9.70 -29.94 -33.08
N LEU A 47 8.70 -30.17 -32.23
CA LEU A 47 8.47 -31.48 -31.66
C LEU A 47 7.99 -32.47 -32.72
N LYS A 48 8.61 -33.65 -32.77
CA LYS A 48 8.20 -34.77 -33.63
C LYS A 48 7.33 -35.74 -32.86
N ILE A 49 6.44 -36.43 -33.56
CA ILE A 49 5.54 -37.44 -32.99
C ILE A 49 6.08 -38.82 -33.36
N ALA A 50 6.18 -39.71 -32.38
CA ALA A 50 6.38 -41.14 -32.56
C ALA A 50 5.23 -41.92 -31.90
N GLN A 51 5.02 -43.16 -32.30
CA GLN A 51 4.00 -44.03 -31.73
C GLN A 51 4.66 -45.17 -30.96
N ASP A 52 4.27 -45.34 -29.71
CA ASP A 52 4.71 -46.47 -28.91
C ASP A 52 4.01 -47.74 -29.39
N ARG A 53 4.76 -48.67 -29.99
CA ARG A 53 4.23 -49.91 -30.56
C ARG A 53 3.55 -50.81 -29.52
N SER A 54 3.93 -50.72 -28.26
CA SER A 54 3.40 -51.58 -27.19
C SER A 54 2.07 -51.08 -26.65
N THR A 55 1.88 -49.77 -26.56
CA THR A 55 0.68 -49.15 -25.99
C THR A 55 -0.26 -48.54 -27.04
N GLY A 56 0.22 -48.36 -28.28
CA GLY A 56 -0.49 -47.70 -29.37
C GLY A 56 -0.61 -46.17 -29.22
N LYS A 57 -0.01 -45.59 -28.17
CA LYS A 57 -0.11 -44.16 -27.86
C LYS A 57 1.01 -43.35 -28.49
N ASP A 58 0.66 -42.16 -28.96
CA ASP A 58 1.62 -41.19 -29.46
C ASP A 58 2.43 -40.57 -28.31
N TYR A 59 3.69 -40.25 -28.60
CA TYR A 59 4.58 -39.51 -27.70
C TYR A 59 5.46 -38.54 -28.49
N LEU A 60 6.00 -37.55 -27.79
CA LEU A 60 6.78 -36.47 -28.37
C LEU A 60 8.27 -36.71 -28.22
N LEU A 61 9.00 -36.45 -29.30
CA LEU A 61 10.46 -36.58 -29.37
C LEU A 61 11.12 -35.24 -29.12
N CYS A 62 12.13 -35.23 -28.26
CA CYS A 62 13.04 -34.12 -28.02
C CYS A 62 14.42 -34.67 -27.62
N ASP A 63 15.39 -33.79 -27.43
CA ASP A 63 16.73 -34.20 -27.03
C ASP A 63 16.76 -34.84 -25.63
N TYR A 64 15.90 -34.37 -24.71
CA TYR A 64 15.85 -34.84 -23.33
C TYR A 64 15.31 -36.28 -23.14
N ASN A 65 14.72 -36.89 -24.17
CA ASN A 65 14.31 -38.30 -24.14
C ASN A 65 15.05 -39.15 -25.19
N ARG A 66 16.11 -38.60 -25.78
CA ARG A 66 16.97 -39.25 -26.75
C ARG A 66 18.19 -39.84 -26.05
N ASP A 67 18.61 -41.03 -26.48
CA ASP A 67 19.91 -41.59 -26.14
C ASP A 67 20.46 -42.26 -27.42
N GLY A 68 21.63 -41.81 -27.88
CA GLY A 68 22.12 -42.12 -29.23
C GLY A 68 21.09 -41.78 -30.31
N ASP A 69 20.61 -42.78 -31.05
CA ASP A 69 19.57 -42.62 -32.10
C ASP A 69 18.20 -43.16 -31.69
N SER A 70 18.01 -43.46 -30.41
CA SER A 70 16.75 -44.03 -29.91
C SER A 70 16.04 -43.09 -28.94
N TYR A 71 14.71 -43.21 -28.86
CA TYR A 71 13.89 -42.35 -28.01
C TYR A 71 13.07 -43.15 -27.02
N ARG A 72 13.09 -42.74 -25.74
CA ARG A 72 12.32 -43.38 -24.67
C ARG A 72 10.85 -42.98 -24.73
N SER A 73 9.96 -43.97 -24.77
CA SER A 73 8.52 -43.75 -24.61
C SER A 73 8.14 -43.48 -23.15
N PRO A 74 7.31 -42.47 -22.85
CA PRO A 74 6.86 -42.20 -21.50
C PRO A 74 5.84 -43.25 -21.01
N TRP A 75 5.24 -44.02 -21.92
CA TRP A 75 4.20 -44.99 -21.61
C TRP A 75 4.78 -46.35 -21.22
N SER A 76 5.57 -46.96 -22.11
CA SER A 76 6.22 -48.27 -21.89
C SER A 76 7.54 -48.20 -21.15
N ASN A 77 8.17 -47.01 -21.07
CA ASN A 77 9.52 -46.83 -20.54
C ASN A 77 10.61 -47.57 -21.34
N THR A 78 10.39 -47.85 -22.63
CA THR A 78 11.38 -48.49 -23.51
C THR A 78 11.84 -47.55 -24.60
N TYR A 79 13.08 -47.73 -25.05
CA TYR A 79 13.63 -47.03 -26.21
C TYR A 79 13.19 -47.68 -27.52
N ASP A 80 12.92 -46.87 -28.55
CA ASP A 80 12.75 -47.31 -29.94
C ASP A 80 13.75 -46.53 -30.84
N PRO A 81 14.68 -47.22 -31.55
CA PRO A 81 14.99 -48.65 -31.46
C PRO A 81 15.41 -49.13 -30.06
N PRO A 82 15.31 -50.44 -29.73
CA PRO A 82 15.70 -50.95 -28.42
C PRO A 82 17.18 -50.71 -28.12
N LEU A 83 17.47 -50.21 -26.92
CA LEU A 83 18.82 -50.03 -26.38
C LEU A 83 18.95 -50.77 -25.05
N GLU A 84 20.09 -51.43 -24.84
CA GLU A 84 20.37 -52.16 -23.59
C GLU A 84 20.89 -51.23 -22.47
N ASP A 85 21.68 -50.21 -22.81
CA ASP A 85 22.34 -49.28 -21.86
C ASP A 85 21.77 -47.85 -21.91
N GLY A 86 20.46 -47.71 -22.15
CA GLY A 86 19.82 -46.39 -22.21
C GLY A 86 19.69 -45.73 -20.82
N SER A 87 19.72 -44.39 -20.79
CA SER A 87 19.57 -43.61 -19.55
C SER A 87 18.16 -43.69 -18.96
N MET A 88 18.01 -44.31 -17.80
CA MET A 88 16.70 -44.56 -17.15
C MET A 88 16.51 -43.76 -15.85
N PRO A 89 15.30 -43.22 -15.58
CA PRO A 89 15.01 -42.60 -14.30
C PRO A 89 14.95 -43.64 -13.17
N SER A 90 15.25 -43.20 -11.94
CA SER A 90 15.12 -44.02 -10.74
C SER A 90 13.68 -44.51 -10.53
N GLU A 91 13.49 -45.64 -9.84
CA GLU A 91 12.14 -46.22 -9.65
C GLU A 91 11.16 -45.26 -8.97
N ARG A 92 11.66 -44.44 -8.04
CA ARG A 92 10.86 -43.38 -7.39
C ARG A 92 10.48 -42.28 -8.38
N LEU A 93 11.43 -41.82 -9.20
CA LEU A 93 11.18 -40.76 -10.16
C LEU A 93 10.27 -41.23 -11.30
N ARG A 94 10.39 -42.49 -11.73
CA ARG A 94 9.51 -43.09 -12.74
C ARG A 94 8.04 -43.10 -12.30
N LYS A 95 7.74 -43.39 -11.03
CA LYS A 95 6.37 -43.29 -10.49
C LYS A 95 5.84 -41.86 -10.61
N LEU A 96 6.67 -40.87 -10.27
CA LEU A 96 6.32 -39.45 -10.42
C LEU A 96 6.14 -39.04 -11.89
N GLU A 97 6.95 -39.57 -12.79
CA GLU A 97 6.87 -39.33 -14.24
C GLU A 97 5.55 -39.85 -14.82
N ILE A 98 5.09 -41.04 -14.39
CA ILE A 98 3.78 -41.60 -14.80
C ILE A 98 2.64 -40.69 -14.32
N ASP A 99 2.65 -40.30 -13.05
CA ASP A 99 1.64 -39.38 -12.50
C ASP A 99 1.65 -38.01 -13.20
N ALA A 100 2.85 -37.50 -13.54
CA ALA A 100 2.99 -36.25 -14.26
C ALA A 100 2.43 -36.35 -15.69
N ASN A 101 2.69 -37.44 -16.41
CA ASN A 101 2.10 -37.69 -17.73
C ASN A 101 0.57 -37.69 -17.66
N HIS A 102 -0.03 -38.34 -16.67
CA HIS A 102 -1.50 -38.32 -16.49
C HIS A 102 -2.04 -36.92 -16.18
N ALA A 103 -1.38 -36.16 -15.31
CA ALA A 103 -1.80 -34.82 -14.94
C ALA A 103 -1.71 -33.84 -16.13
N PHE A 104 -0.61 -33.90 -16.89
CA PHE A 104 -0.40 -33.02 -18.04
C PHE A 104 -1.19 -33.42 -19.28
N ASP A 105 -1.59 -34.69 -19.42
CA ASP A 105 -2.55 -35.10 -20.45
C ASP A 105 -3.95 -34.51 -20.18
N GLN A 106 -4.39 -34.45 -18.92
CA GLN A 106 -5.61 -33.73 -18.54
C GLN A 106 -5.48 -32.21 -18.76
N TYR A 107 -4.32 -31.63 -18.43
CA TYR A 107 -4.04 -30.22 -18.72
C TYR A 107 -4.13 -29.94 -20.22
N ARG A 108 -3.48 -30.76 -21.06
CA ARG A 108 -3.56 -30.66 -22.52
C ARG A 108 -5.01 -30.69 -22.98
N GLU A 109 -5.80 -31.66 -22.52
CA GLU A 109 -7.20 -31.80 -22.93
C GLU A 109 -8.03 -30.56 -22.57
N MET A 110 -7.88 -30.01 -21.36
CA MET A 110 -8.62 -28.83 -20.91
C MET A 110 -8.28 -27.53 -21.65
N TYR A 111 -7.02 -27.36 -22.09
CA TYR A 111 -6.57 -26.11 -22.72
C TYR A 111 -6.49 -26.18 -24.25
N PHE A 112 -6.23 -27.36 -24.81
CA PHE A 112 -5.97 -27.54 -26.23
C PHE A 112 -7.04 -28.37 -26.95
N GLU A 113 -7.91 -29.08 -26.22
CA GLU A 113 -8.99 -29.92 -26.80
C GLU A 113 -8.44 -30.82 -27.93
N GLY A 114 -7.41 -31.61 -27.62
CA GLY A 114 -6.67 -32.47 -28.55
C GLY A 114 -5.16 -32.24 -28.54
N GLY A 115 -4.46 -32.76 -29.57
CA GLY A 115 -2.99 -32.78 -29.64
C GLY A 115 -2.36 -33.92 -28.84
N VAL A 116 -1.03 -33.90 -28.72
CA VAL A 116 -0.23 -34.91 -28.00
C VAL A 116 0.57 -34.21 -26.90
N SER A 117 0.77 -34.90 -25.77
CA SER A 117 1.64 -34.44 -24.69
C SER A 117 2.56 -35.56 -24.21
N SER A 118 3.74 -35.21 -23.72
CA SER A 118 4.68 -36.16 -23.11
C SER A 118 5.49 -35.47 -22.03
N VAL A 119 5.75 -36.18 -20.94
CA VAL A 119 6.56 -35.71 -19.82
C VAL A 119 7.70 -36.70 -19.59
N TYR A 120 8.92 -36.17 -19.51
CA TYR A 120 10.12 -36.94 -19.19
C TYR A 120 10.83 -36.33 -17.99
N LEU A 121 11.20 -37.15 -17.01
CA LEU A 121 11.95 -36.74 -15.83
C LEU A 121 13.29 -37.48 -15.78
N TRP A 122 14.32 -36.82 -15.26
CA TRP A 122 15.64 -37.42 -15.02
C TRP A 122 16.21 -36.98 -13.66
N ASP A 123 17.00 -37.87 -13.05
CA ASP A 123 17.58 -37.64 -11.73
C ASP A 123 18.73 -36.62 -11.77
N MET A 124 18.92 -35.89 -10.66
CA MET A 124 20.04 -34.98 -10.43
C MET A 124 20.62 -35.19 -9.03
N ASP A 125 21.86 -34.79 -8.79
CA ASP A 125 22.52 -34.96 -7.48
C ASP A 125 21.74 -34.37 -6.28
N HIS A 126 21.01 -33.27 -6.50
CA HIS A 126 20.27 -32.53 -5.47
C HIS A 126 18.79 -32.31 -5.81
N GLY A 127 18.19 -33.28 -6.52
CA GLY A 127 16.76 -33.27 -6.85
C GLY A 127 16.49 -33.98 -8.16
N PHE A 128 15.70 -33.37 -9.04
CA PHE A 128 15.42 -33.91 -10.37
C PHE A 128 15.11 -32.78 -11.34
N ALA A 129 15.18 -33.06 -12.63
CA ALA A 129 14.69 -32.18 -13.66
C ALA A 129 13.72 -32.93 -14.57
N GLY A 130 13.03 -32.17 -15.41
CA GLY A 130 12.08 -32.75 -16.34
C GLY A 130 11.68 -31.79 -17.45
N VAL A 131 11.12 -32.36 -18.50
CA VAL A 131 10.54 -31.62 -19.61
C VAL A 131 9.07 -32.00 -19.78
N ILE A 132 8.22 -30.98 -19.95
CA ILE A 132 6.81 -31.12 -20.31
C ILE A 132 6.66 -30.62 -21.74
N LEU A 133 6.17 -31.50 -22.62
CA LEU A 133 6.00 -31.27 -24.03
C LEU A 133 4.52 -31.31 -24.40
N ILE A 134 4.07 -30.34 -25.18
CA ILE A 134 2.72 -30.35 -25.77
C ILE A 134 2.82 -29.95 -27.23
N LYS A 135 2.22 -30.73 -28.12
CA LYS A 135 2.09 -30.43 -29.53
C LYS A 135 0.62 -30.44 -29.94
N LYS A 136 0.12 -29.32 -30.43
CA LYS A 136 -1.20 -29.22 -31.07
C LYS A 136 -1.03 -28.75 -32.51
N ALA A 137 -1.19 -29.68 -33.43
CA ALA A 137 -1.43 -29.33 -34.83
C ALA A 137 -2.89 -28.86 -34.98
N GLY A 138 -3.11 -27.81 -35.76
CA GLY A 138 -4.45 -27.37 -36.13
C GLY A 138 -5.14 -28.38 -37.05
N ASP A 139 -6.46 -28.26 -37.15
CA ASP A 139 -7.39 -29.25 -37.73
C ASP A 139 -7.24 -29.49 -39.25
N GLY A 140 -6.14 -29.01 -39.87
CA GLY A 140 -5.78 -29.34 -41.24
C GLY A 140 -6.70 -28.75 -42.31
N SER A 141 -7.58 -27.80 -41.99
CA SER A 141 -8.36 -27.10 -43.00
C SER A 141 -7.40 -26.52 -44.06
N GLN A 142 -7.64 -26.79 -45.35
CA GLN A 142 -6.66 -26.49 -46.41
C GLN A 142 -6.27 -24.99 -46.49
N LYS A 143 -7.06 -24.10 -45.90
CA LYS A 143 -6.86 -22.64 -45.94
C LYS A 143 -6.04 -22.08 -44.77
N ILE A 144 -6.00 -22.76 -43.63
CA ILE A 144 -5.27 -22.30 -42.42
C ILE A 144 -4.57 -23.50 -41.79
N LYS A 145 -3.25 -23.54 -41.91
CA LYS A 145 -2.39 -24.49 -41.21
C LYS A 145 -1.75 -23.80 -40.03
N GLY A 146 -1.58 -24.51 -38.93
CA GLY A 146 -0.82 -24.01 -37.80
C GLY A 146 -0.45 -25.11 -36.83
N CYS A 147 0.61 -24.88 -36.05
CA CYS A 147 0.99 -25.75 -34.96
C CYS A 147 1.44 -24.92 -33.77
N TRP A 148 1.15 -25.45 -32.59
CA TRP A 148 1.65 -24.98 -31.33
C TRP A 148 2.52 -26.06 -30.69
N ASP A 149 3.75 -25.71 -30.35
CA ASP A 149 4.67 -26.56 -29.59
C ASP A 149 5.01 -25.85 -28.26
N SER A 150 4.71 -26.48 -27.12
CA SER A 150 5.17 -26.06 -25.79
C SER A 150 6.31 -26.96 -25.34
N ILE A 151 7.41 -26.35 -24.90
CA ILE A 151 8.57 -27.01 -24.30
C ILE A 151 8.80 -26.35 -22.94
N HIS A 152 8.67 -27.12 -21.86
CA HIS A 152 8.82 -26.62 -20.50
C HIS A 152 9.83 -27.45 -19.75
N VAL A 153 11.05 -26.94 -19.66
CA VAL A 153 12.13 -27.56 -18.91
C VAL A 153 12.08 -27.03 -17.47
N VAL A 154 11.94 -27.92 -16.51
CA VAL A 154 11.90 -27.59 -15.08
C VAL A 154 13.04 -28.28 -14.35
N GLU A 155 13.81 -27.51 -13.59
CA GLU A 155 14.80 -27.99 -12.64
C GLU A 155 14.23 -27.85 -11.23
N VAL A 156 14.30 -28.93 -10.45
CA VAL A 156 13.80 -28.98 -9.07
C VAL A 156 14.96 -29.32 -8.14
N ILE A 157 15.37 -28.34 -7.33
CA ILE A 157 16.40 -28.52 -6.31
C ILE A 157 15.71 -28.72 -4.97
N GLU A 158 15.78 -29.94 -4.44
CA GLU A 158 15.19 -30.30 -3.16
C GLU A 158 16.09 -29.83 -2.01
N LYS A 159 15.55 -29.05 -1.05
CA LYS A 159 16.32 -28.66 0.14
C LYS A 159 16.40 -29.85 1.10
N SER A 160 17.49 -29.96 1.86
CA SER A 160 17.79 -31.07 2.79
C SER A 160 16.66 -31.49 3.75
N SER A 161 15.71 -30.61 4.05
CA SER A 161 14.53 -30.92 4.88
C SER A 161 13.37 -31.62 4.13
N GLY A 162 13.42 -31.75 2.81
CA GLY A 162 12.37 -32.32 1.94
C GLY A 162 11.04 -31.53 1.88
N ARG A 163 10.84 -30.55 2.75
CA ARG A 163 9.58 -29.77 2.87
C ARG A 163 9.52 -28.54 1.96
N ASN A 164 10.58 -28.25 1.23
CA ASN A 164 10.68 -27.08 0.37
C ASN A 164 11.63 -27.38 -0.78
N ALA A 165 11.26 -26.96 -1.98
CA ALA A 165 12.08 -27.11 -3.17
C ALA A 165 12.15 -25.79 -3.93
N HIS A 166 13.30 -25.57 -4.58
CA HIS A 166 13.50 -24.48 -5.50
C HIS A 166 13.20 -24.98 -6.91
N TYR A 167 12.33 -24.29 -7.63
CA TYR A 167 11.91 -24.64 -8.97
C TYR A 167 12.41 -23.57 -9.94
N LYS A 168 13.09 -23.98 -10.99
CA LYS A 168 13.49 -23.13 -12.10
C LYS A 168 12.86 -23.66 -13.37
N LEU A 169 11.94 -22.89 -13.95
CA LEU A 169 11.18 -23.24 -15.15
C LEU A 169 11.67 -22.38 -16.31
N THR A 170 12.12 -23.03 -17.37
CA THR A 170 12.42 -22.44 -18.68
C THR A 170 11.37 -22.93 -19.67
N SER A 171 10.54 -22.02 -20.15
CA SER A 171 9.45 -22.33 -21.06
C SER A 171 9.68 -21.69 -22.42
N THR A 172 9.76 -22.51 -23.46
CA THR A 172 9.72 -22.10 -24.86
C THR A 172 8.35 -22.46 -25.43
N ALA A 173 7.71 -21.53 -26.14
CA ALA A 173 6.59 -21.86 -27.02
C ALA A 173 6.94 -21.49 -28.45
N MET A 174 6.73 -22.41 -29.37
CA MET A 174 6.83 -22.19 -30.80
C MET A 174 5.44 -22.18 -31.42
N LEU A 175 5.20 -21.16 -32.23
CA LEU A 175 3.98 -21.01 -32.98
C LEU A 175 4.34 -20.81 -34.44
N TRP A 176 3.72 -21.59 -35.31
CA TRP A 176 3.68 -21.27 -36.73
C TRP A 176 2.25 -21.33 -37.24
N LEU A 177 1.93 -20.38 -38.12
CA LEU A 177 0.64 -20.15 -38.73
C LEU A 177 0.88 -19.82 -40.19
N GLN A 178 0.24 -20.58 -41.07
CA GLN A 178 0.21 -20.35 -42.49
C GLN A 178 -1.24 -20.18 -42.92
N THR A 179 -1.56 -19.03 -43.47
CA THR A 179 -2.87 -18.76 -44.05
C THR A 179 -2.73 -18.58 -45.55
N ASN A 180 -3.52 -19.30 -46.33
CA ASN A 180 -3.63 -19.12 -47.76
C ASN A 180 -5.07 -18.74 -48.10
N LYS A 181 -5.30 -17.44 -48.31
CA LYS A 181 -6.60 -16.87 -48.67
C LYS A 181 -6.41 -15.99 -49.90
N GLU A 182 -7.36 -16.04 -50.84
CA GLU A 182 -7.31 -15.24 -52.07
C GLU A 182 -7.16 -13.73 -51.79
N SER A 183 -7.83 -13.21 -50.76
CA SER A 183 -7.81 -11.78 -50.43
C SER A 183 -6.52 -11.27 -49.78
N SER A 184 -5.79 -12.13 -49.07
CA SER A 184 -4.55 -11.76 -48.36
C SER A 184 -3.28 -12.38 -48.97
N GLY A 185 -3.43 -13.22 -49.99
CA GLY A 185 -2.37 -14.09 -50.47
C GLY A 185 -1.95 -15.15 -49.44
N THR A 186 -0.74 -15.69 -49.64
CA THR A 186 -0.10 -16.58 -48.67
C THR A 186 0.65 -15.76 -47.62
N MET A 187 0.29 -15.95 -46.36
CA MET A 187 0.92 -15.29 -45.22
C MET A 187 1.43 -16.35 -44.24
N ASN A 188 2.72 -16.30 -43.93
CA ASN A 188 3.39 -17.19 -43.00
C ASN A 188 3.87 -16.39 -41.79
N LEU A 189 3.32 -16.66 -40.61
CA LEU A 189 3.80 -16.13 -39.35
C LEU A 189 4.37 -17.29 -38.55
N GLY A 190 5.61 -17.16 -38.14
CA GLY A 190 6.24 -18.14 -37.26
C GLY A 190 7.15 -17.44 -36.27
N GLY A 191 7.30 -18.06 -35.11
CA GLY A 191 8.30 -17.65 -34.15
C GLY A 191 8.22 -18.42 -32.85
N SER A 192 9.25 -18.21 -32.04
CA SER A 192 9.39 -18.79 -30.72
C SER A 192 9.49 -17.69 -29.67
N LEU A 193 9.09 -18.02 -28.44
CA LEU A 193 9.29 -17.17 -27.28
C LEU A 193 9.73 -18.03 -26.11
N THR A 194 10.91 -17.72 -25.58
CA THR A 194 11.46 -18.38 -24.38
C THR A 194 11.40 -17.43 -23.19
N ARG A 195 10.94 -17.93 -22.04
CA ARG A 195 10.93 -17.21 -20.76
C ARG A 195 11.33 -18.12 -19.61
N GLN A 196 11.99 -17.54 -18.63
CA GLN A 196 12.39 -18.22 -17.40
C GLN A 196 11.63 -17.67 -16.20
N ALA A 197 11.32 -18.53 -15.22
CA ALA A 197 10.80 -18.16 -13.92
C ALA A 197 11.34 -19.08 -12.83
N GLU A 198 11.62 -18.50 -11.67
CA GLU A 198 12.11 -19.22 -10.50
C GLU A 198 11.18 -19.01 -9.31
N GLN A 199 10.97 -20.07 -8.51
CA GLN A 199 10.10 -20.02 -7.35
C GLN A 199 10.51 -21.04 -6.29
N ASP A 200 10.55 -20.61 -5.04
CA ASP A 200 10.60 -21.52 -3.87
C ASP A 200 9.17 -21.90 -3.45
N SER A 201 8.87 -23.20 -3.39
CA SER A 201 7.56 -23.70 -2.96
C SER A 201 7.68 -24.85 -1.98
N ALA A 202 6.83 -24.81 -0.95
CA ALA A 202 6.71 -25.89 0.01
C ALA A 202 6.14 -27.15 -0.65
N VAL A 203 6.66 -28.31 -0.22
CA VAL A 203 6.24 -29.63 -0.68
C VAL A 203 5.53 -30.32 0.48
N SER A 204 4.35 -30.86 0.22
CA SER A 204 3.55 -31.62 1.18
C SER A 204 2.65 -32.60 0.44
N ASP A 205 2.05 -33.55 1.14
CA ASP A 205 1.14 -34.54 0.54
C ASP A 205 -0.06 -33.87 -0.16
N VAL A 206 -0.50 -32.71 0.33
CA VAL A 206 -1.59 -31.92 -0.26
C VAL A 206 -1.12 -31.10 -1.48
N THR A 207 0.18 -30.80 -1.56
CA THR A 207 0.79 -30.01 -2.63
C THR A 207 2.06 -30.70 -3.11
N PRO A 208 1.93 -31.80 -3.88
CA PRO A 208 3.08 -32.52 -4.42
C PRO A 208 3.81 -31.69 -5.47
N HIS A 209 5.01 -32.14 -5.87
CA HIS A 209 5.83 -31.46 -6.87
C HIS A 209 5.06 -31.17 -8.15
N ILE A 210 4.29 -32.14 -8.67
CA ILE A 210 3.48 -32.00 -9.89
C ILE A 210 2.52 -30.81 -9.80
N VAL A 211 1.89 -30.56 -8.63
CA VAL A 211 0.99 -29.42 -8.44
C VAL A 211 1.74 -28.09 -8.47
N ASN A 212 2.93 -28.04 -7.89
CA ASN A 212 3.76 -26.83 -7.92
C ASN A 212 4.26 -26.54 -9.34
N ILE A 213 4.74 -27.56 -10.05
CA ILE A 213 5.19 -27.48 -11.45
C ILE A 213 4.02 -27.09 -12.36
N GLY A 214 2.86 -27.75 -12.24
CA GLY A 214 1.67 -27.47 -13.03
C GLY A 214 1.20 -26.02 -12.91
N ARG A 215 1.20 -25.44 -11.69
CA ARG A 215 0.89 -24.02 -11.50
C ARG A 215 1.87 -23.08 -12.19
N MET A 216 3.17 -23.41 -12.14
CA MET A 216 4.20 -22.60 -12.79
C MET A 216 4.07 -22.67 -14.31
N VAL A 217 3.81 -23.86 -14.86
CA VAL A 217 3.55 -24.09 -16.28
C VAL A 217 2.31 -23.32 -16.72
N GLU A 218 1.18 -23.46 -16.03
CA GLU A 218 -0.07 -22.75 -16.35
C GLU A 218 0.11 -21.22 -16.36
N ASP A 219 0.72 -20.67 -15.30
CA ASP A 219 0.98 -19.24 -15.21
C ASP A 219 1.94 -18.75 -16.31
N MET A 220 2.91 -19.57 -16.69
CA MET A 220 3.91 -19.22 -17.72
C MET A 220 3.30 -19.31 -19.12
N GLU A 221 2.62 -20.39 -19.47
CA GLU A 221 1.93 -20.52 -20.75
C GLU A 221 0.91 -19.40 -20.96
N ASN A 222 0.14 -19.04 -19.94
CA ASN A 222 -0.80 -17.92 -20.03
C ASN A 222 -0.09 -16.59 -20.33
N LYS A 223 1.09 -16.34 -19.75
CA LYS A 223 1.88 -15.14 -20.05
C LYS A 223 2.46 -15.20 -21.45
N ILE A 224 2.99 -16.35 -21.87
CA ILE A 224 3.57 -16.55 -23.20
C ILE A 224 2.49 -16.37 -24.27
N ARG A 225 1.33 -17.01 -24.13
CA ARG A 225 0.18 -16.89 -25.04
C ARG A 225 -0.29 -15.45 -25.20
N ASN A 226 -0.43 -14.70 -24.10
CA ASN A 226 -0.77 -13.27 -24.16
C ASN A 226 0.34 -12.45 -24.83
N THR A 227 1.61 -12.74 -24.55
CA THR A 227 2.74 -12.06 -25.17
C THR A 227 2.81 -12.33 -26.67
N LEU A 228 2.61 -13.58 -27.10
CA LEU A 228 2.54 -13.95 -28.51
C LEU A 228 1.40 -13.20 -29.20
N ASN A 229 0.23 -13.10 -28.56
CA ASN A 229 -0.90 -12.36 -29.13
C ASN A 229 -0.57 -10.88 -29.37
N ASP A 230 -0.07 -10.20 -28.33
CA ASP A 230 0.22 -8.76 -28.38
C ASP A 230 1.43 -8.43 -29.27
N ILE A 231 2.49 -9.23 -29.21
CA ILE A 231 3.73 -8.96 -29.94
C ILE A 231 3.64 -9.46 -31.37
N TYR A 232 3.31 -10.74 -31.59
CA TYR A 232 3.36 -11.30 -32.93
C TYR A 232 2.24 -10.77 -33.80
N PHE A 233 0.98 -10.73 -33.36
CA PHE A 233 -0.09 -10.20 -34.22
C PHE A 233 -0.20 -8.68 -34.13
N GLY A 234 -0.02 -8.10 -32.94
CA GLY A 234 -0.09 -6.65 -32.75
C GLY A 234 1.03 -5.90 -33.47
N LYS A 235 2.30 -6.20 -33.15
CA LYS A 235 3.42 -5.46 -33.76
C LYS A 235 3.59 -5.74 -35.24
N THR A 236 3.44 -6.97 -35.72
CA THR A 236 3.59 -7.24 -37.16
C THR A 236 2.53 -6.50 -37.96
N LYS A 237 1.28 -6.46 -37.48
CA LYS A 237 0.20 -5.67 -38.07
C LYS A 237 0.55 -4.18 -38.08
N ASP A 238 1.04 -3.63 -36.97
CA ASP A 238 1.41 -2.22 -36.89
C ASP A 238 2.57 -1.86 -37.83
N ILE A 239 3.59 -2.72 -37.93
CA ILE A 239 4.74 -2.54 -38.84
C ILE A 239 4.26 -2.59 -40.29
N VAL A 240 3.48 -3.60 -40.68
CA VAL A 240 2.97 -3.73 -42.05
C VAL A 240 2.08 -2.54 -42.42
N ASN A 241 1.18 -2.12 -41.53
CA ASN A 241 0.35 -0.92 -41.74
C ASN A 241 1.17 0.37 -41.78
N GLY A 242 2.30 0.43 -41.06
CA GLY A 242 3.22 1.56 -41.09
C GLY A 242 4.01 1.66 -42.40
N LEU A 243 4.41 0.51 -42.96
CA LEU A 243 5.12 0.45 -44.25
C LEU A 243 4.20 0.81 -45.43
N ARG A 244 2.92 0.41 -45.36
CA ARG A 244 1.93 0.70 -46.40
C ARG A 244 0.61 1.15 -45.78
N SER A 245 0.58 2.42 -45.35
CA SER A 245 -0.64 3.02 -44.80
C SER A 245 -1.67 3.26 -45.90
N VAL A 246 -2.84 2.62 -45.76
CA VAL A 246 -4.04 2.94 -46.56
C VAL A 246 -4.70 4.23 -46.06
N VAL A 247 -4.32 4.70 -44.87
CA VAL A 247 -4.82 5.93 -44.27
C VAL A 247 -4.09 7.11 -44.93
N PRO A 248 -4.83 8.11 -45.48
CA PRO A 248 -4.24 9.31 -46.05
C PRO A 248 -3.33 10.03 -45.05
N ALA A 249 -2.20 10.57 -45.54
CA ALA A 249 -1.21 11.26 -44.71
C ALA A 249 -1.81 12.45 -43.90
N GLU A 250 -2.91 13.02 -44.38
CA GLU A 250 -3.66 14.09 -43.70
C GLU A 250 -4.27 13.61 -42.37
N VAL A 251 -4.87 12.42 -42.35
CA VAL A 251 -5.49 11.85 -41.13
C VAL A 251 -4.42 11.52 -40.09
N VAL A 252 -3.24 11.08 -40.52
CA VAL A 252 -2.09 10.84 -39.64
C VAL A 252 -1.59 12.15 -39.02
N ARG A 253 -1.48 13.24 -39.81
CA ARG A 253 -1.15 14.58 -39.31
C ARG A 253 -2.20 15.11 -38.33
N HIS A 254 -3.48 14.90 -38.63
CA HIS A 254 -4.58 15.33 -37.76
C HIS A 254 -4.57 14.59 -36.41
N LYS A 255 -4.23 13.29 -36.41
CA LYS A 255 -4.05 12.49 -35.19
C LYS A 255 -2.87 12.99 -34.34
N ALA A 256 -1.75 13.37 -34.97
CA ALA A 256 -0.60 13.94 -34.28
C ALA A 256 -0.91 15.32 -33.68
N ALA A 257 -1.64 16.17 -34.41
CA ALA A 257 -2.14 17.45 -33.90
C ALA A 257 -3.08 17.24 -32.69
N LEU A 258 -4.01 16.30 -32.77
CA LEU A 258 -4.90 15.95 -31.67
C LEU A 258 -4.13 15.42 -30.44
N GLN A 259 -3.05 14.65 -30.63
CA GLN A 259 -2.20 14.22 -29.52
C GLN A 259 -1.49 15.41 -28.84
N HIS A 260 -1.04 16.40 -29.62
CA HIS A 260 -0.44 17.64 -29.11
C HIS A 260 -1.47 18.50 -28.35
N ASP A 261 -2.69 18.61 -28.88
CA ASP A 261 -3.80 19.32 -28.23
C ASP A 261 -4.24 18.62 -26.93
N LEU A 262 -4.26 17.29 -26.91
CA LEU A 262 -4.52 16.53 -25.69
C LEU A 262 -3.43 16.75 -24.64
N TYR A 263 -2.16 16.77 -25.04
CA TYR A 263 -1.03 17.02 -24.14
C TYR A 263 -1.12 18.42 -23.49
N THR A 264 -1.41 19.45 -24.27
CA THR A 264 -1.57 20.84 -23.77
C THR A 264 -2.81 21.02 -22.88
N LEU A 265 -3.89 20.29 -23.15
CA LEU A 265 -5.06 20.21 -22.28
C LEU A 265 -4.75 19.56 -20.92
N PHE A 266 -3.84 18.58 -20.85
CA PHE A 266 -3.46 17.95 -19.58
C PHE A 266 -2.55 18.82 -18.69
N THR A 267 -1.89 19.85 -19.25
CA THR A 267 -0.97 20.73 -18.51
C THR A 267 -1.59 22.00 -17.93
N THR A 268 -2.81 22.39 -18.31
CA THR A 268 -3.41 23.67 -17.88
C THR A 268 -4.86 23.47 -17.44
N CYS A 269 -5.12 23.51 -16.12
CA CYS A 269 -6.48 23.26 -15.60
C CYS A 269 -7.29 24.56 -15.49
N SER A 270 -8.05 24.87 -16.54
CA SER A 270 -8.97 26.03 -16.65
C SER A 270 -10.41 25.74 -16.17
N SER A 271 -10.82 24.46 -16.08
CA SER A 271 -12.15 24.00 -15.60
C SER A 271 -12.01 22.93 -14.49
N ARG A 272 -13.10 22.54 -13.79
CA ARG A 272 -12.98 21.64 -12.60
C ARG A 272 -12.30 20.30 -12.96
N CYS A 273 -11.08 20.06 -12.49
CA CYS A 273 -10.32 18.84 -12.80
C CYS A 273 -10.39 17.79 -11.67
N ASN A 274 -10.70 16.53 -12.01
CA ASN A 274 -10.60 15.37 -11.11
C ASN A 274 -9.66 14.32 -11.73
N ALA A 275 -8.41 14.22 -11.27
CA ALA A 275 -7.41 13.35 -11.92
C ALA A 275 -7.66 11.85 -11.71
N ALA A 276 -8.20 11.45 -10.56
CA ALA A 276 -8.57 10.06 -10.30
C ALA A 276 -9.88 9.98 -9.50
N THR A 277 -10.91 9.35 -10.08
CA THR A 277 -12.18 9.05 -9.38
C THR A 277 -12.37 7.55 -9.29
N SER A 278 -12.42 7.01 -8.07
CA SER A 278 -12.79 5.62 -7.83
C SER A 278 -14.16 5.56 -7.15
N ARG A 279 -15.13 5.00 -7.85
CA ARG A 279 -16.46 4.67 -7.33
C ARG A 279 -16.60 3.15 -7.37
N ALA A 280 -16.70 2.52 -6.21
CA ALA A 280 -16.84 1.07 -6.12
C ALA A 280 -18.25 0.74 -5.63
N THR A 281 -19.08 0.28 -6.56
CA THR A 281 -20.30 -0.52 -6.35
C THR A 281 -19.94 -1.92 -6.85
N THR A 282 -20.10 -2.96 -6.04
CA THR A 282 -19.64 -4.31 -6.42
C THR A 282 -20.73 -5.32 -6.12
N GLU A 283 -21.27 -5.95 -7.17
CA GLU A 283 -21.99 -7.22 -7.10
C GLU A 283 -21.05 -8.38 -7.48
N HIS A 284 -21.28 -9.51 -6.83
CA HIS A 284 -20.76 -10.89 -6.98
C HIS A 284 -19.36 -11.15 -7.61
N THR A 285 -18.52 -11.88 -6.85
CA THR A 285 -17.62 -13.01 -7.27
C THR A 285 -16.73 -13.47 -6.09
N PRO A 286 -16.29 -14.75 -6.01
CA PRO A 286 -15.76 -15.33 -4.79
C PRO A 286 -14.28 -15.04 -4.51
N ALA A 287 -13.85 -15.55 -3.35
CA ALA A 287 -12.65 -15.23 -2.60
C ALA A 287 -11.32 -15.39 -3.36
N ALA A 288 -10.44 -14.40 -3.20
CA ALA A 288 -9.04 -14.49 -3.60
C ALA A 288 -8.14 -13.74 -2.60
N VAL A 289 -7.06 -14.39 -2.15
CA VAL A 289 -5.98 -13.76 -1.39
C VAL A 289 -5.14 -12.92 -2.35
N ARG A 290 -5.61 -11.71 -2.64
CA ARG A 290 -4.91 -10.80 -3.56
C ARG A 290 -3.98 -9.87 -2.78
N ARG A 291 -2.67 -9.98 -3.06
CA ARG A 291 -1.68 -8.94 -2.76
C ARG A 291 -1.62 -8.00 -3.95
N ARG A 292 -1.87 -6.71 -3.73
CA ARG A 292 -1.79 -5.70 -4.80
C ARG A 292 -1.14 -4.43 -4.27
N VAL A 293 -0.21 -3.89 -5.05
CA VAL A 293 0.40 -2.58 -4.84
C VAL A 293 -0.17 -1.65 -5.90
N TYR A 294 -0.60 -0.47 -5.49
CA TYR A 294 -1.10 0.57 -6.38
C TYR A 294 -0.20 1.79 -6.23
N VAL A 295 0.40 2.24 -7.34
CA VAL A 295 1.23 3.45 -7.38
C VAL A 295 0.57 4.45 -8.31
N SER A 296 0.46 5.71 -7.89
CA SER A 296 -0.12 6.78 -8.70
C SER A 296 0.70 8.06 -8.60
N TYR A 297 0.93 8.73 -9.73
CA TYR A 297 1.55 10.04 -9.82
C TYR A 297 0.53 11.03 -10.40
N THR A 298 0.34 12.16 -9.73
CA THR A 298 -0.54 13.23 -10.23
C THR A 298 0.18 14.56 -10.13
N LEU A 299 0.26 15.28 -11.25
CA LEU A 299 0.92 16.58 -11.35
C LEU A 299 -0.10 17.64 -11.78
N PHE A 300 -0.09 18.77 -11.09
CA PHE A 300 -0.81 19.98 -11.49
C PHE A 300 0.15 21.16 -11.46
N THR A 301 0.40 21.77 -12.61
CA THR A 301 1.30 22.91 -12.74
C THR A 301 0.58 24.22 -12.37
N THR A 302 -0.55 24.51 -13.00
CA THR A 302 -1.36 25.71 -12.71
C THR A 302 -2.83 25.36 -12.52
N CYS A 303 -3.36 25.65 -11.33
CA CYS A 303 -4.74 25.38 -10.94
C CYS A 303 -5.55 26.68 -10.83
N SER A 304 -6.15 27.11 -11.94
CA SER A 304 -7.03 28.28 -11.98
C SER A 304 -8.47 27.95 -11.54
N SER A 305 -8.83 26.66 -11.48
CA SER A 305 -10.13 26.18 -10.99
C SER A 305 -10.01 24.97 -10.04
N ARG A 306 -11.14 24.54 -9.41
CA ARG A 306 -11.10 23.51 -8.36
C ARG A 306 -10.51 22.19 -8.88
N CYS A 307 -9.39 21.76 -8.28
CA CYS A 307 -8.69 20.53 -8.64
C CYS A 307 -8.79 19.48 -7.52
N ASN A 308 -9.11 18.24 -7.87
CA ASN A 308 -9.02 17.08 -6.96
C ASN A 308 -8.09 16.02 -7.57
N ALA A 309 -6.95 15.74 -6.95
CA ALA A 309 -6.02 14.75 -7.49
C ALA A 309 -6.56 13.32 -7.31
N ALA A 310 -7.16 13.00 -6.16
CA ALA A 310 -7.82 11.72 -5.93
C ALA A 310 -9.14 11.87 -5.18
N THR A 311 -10.22 11.30 -5.74
CA THR A 311 -11.53 11.16 -5.10
C THR A 311 -11.91 9.69 -4.99
N SER A 312 -12.16 9.22 -3.77
CA SER A 312 -12.67 7.87 -3.53
C SER A 312 -14.03 7.93 -2.84
N ARG A 313 -15.03 7.28 -3.45
CA ARG A 313 -16.36 7.09 -2.87
C ARG A 313 -16.68 5.60 -2.84
N ALA A 314 -16.84 5.07 -1.63
CA ALA A 314 -17.18 3.66 -1.43
C ALA A 314 -18.52 3.58 -0.71
N THR A 315 -19.49 2.94 -1.36
CA THR A 315 -20.79 2.48 -0.86
C THR A 315 -20.74 0.95 -1.00
N THR A 316 -20.79 0.21 0.10
CA THR A 316 -20.64 -1.24 0.06
C THR A 316 -21.83 -1.89 0.72
N GLU A 317 -22.63 -2.60 -0.07
CA GLU A 317 -23.63 -3.56 0.41
C GLU A 317 -23.04 -4.98 0.31
N HIS A 318 -23.45 -5.85 1.24
CA HIS A 318 -23.16 -7.30 1.38
C HIS A 318 -21.94 -7.88 0.64
N THR A 319 -20.89 -8.28 1.40
CA THR A 319 -19.82 -9.15 0.88
C THR A 319 -19.34 -10.16 1.93
N PRO A 320 -19.03 -11.43 1.56
CA PRO A 320 -18.42 -12.38 2.49
C PRO A 320 -16.90 -12.20 2.64
N ALA A 321 -16.35 -12.94 3.59
CA ALA A 321 -15.00 -12.84 4.14
C ALA A 321 -13.88 -12.88 3.08
N ALA A 322 -12.98 -11.90 3.11
CA ALA A 322 -11.75 -11.90 2.30
C ALA A 322 -10.55 -11.34 3.08
N VAL A 323 -9.46 -12.11 3.12
CA VAL A 323 -8.16 -11.65 3.62
C VAL A 323 -7.44 -10.91 2.50
N ARG A 324 -7.48 -9.57 2.53
CA ARG A 324 -6.84 -8.71 1.52
C ARG A 324 -5.70 -7.92 2.13
N ARG A 325 -4.51 -8.00 1.51
CA ARG A 325 -3.33 -7.17 1.79
C ARG A 325 -3.13 -6.20 0.63
N ARG A 326 -3.25 -4.90 0.89
CA ARG A 326 -3.07 -3.87 -0.15
C ARG A 326 -2.16 -2.76 0.33
N VAL A 327 -1.27 -2.33 -0.56
CA VAL A 327 -0.41 -1.16 -0.38
C VAL A 327 -0.80 -0.13 -1.42
N TYR A 328 -0.97 1.12 -0.98
CA TYR A 328 -1.25 2.25 -1.84
C TYR A 328 -0.16 3.29 -1.64
N VAL A 329 0.49 3.69 -2.73
CA VAL A 329 1.52 4.73 -2.76
C VAL A 329 1.05 5.81 -3.73
N SER A 330 1.00 7.06 -3.29
CA SER A 330 0.57 8.18 -4.13
C SER A 330 1.52 9.37 -4.02
N TYR A 331 1.92 9.92 -5.16
CA TYR A 331 2.69 11.15 -5.27
C TYR A 331 1.82 12.23 -5.91
N THR A 332 1.60 13.34 -5.22
CA THR A 332 0.78 14.45 -5.73
C THR A 332 1.56 15.76 -5.64
N LEU A 333 1.76 16.43 -6.76
CA LEU A 333 2.44 17.72 -6.83
C LEU A 333 1.51 18.80 -7.39
N PHE A 334 1.43 19.92 -6.68
CA PHE A 334 0.78 21.14 -7.11
C PHE A 334 1.79 22.29 -7.09
N THR A 335 2.07 22.92 -8.22
CA THR A 335 2.99 24.07 -8.23
C THR A 335 2.26 25.38 -7.94
N THR A 336 1.27 25.79 -8.73
CA THR A 336 0.56 27.07 -8.50
C THR A 336 -0.93 26.85 -8.31
N CYS A 337 -1.42 27.17 -7.11
CA CYS A 337 -2.83 27.00 -6.71
C CYS A 337 -3.55 28.32 -6.49
N SER A 338 -4.23 28.82 -7.51
CA SER A 338 -5.06 30.04 -7.45
C SER A 338 -6.50 29.75 -7.00
N SER A 339 -6.89 28.47 -6.94
CA SER A 339 -8.23 28.02 -6.57
C SER A 339 -8.20 26.73 -5.74
N ARG A 340 -9.37 26.23 -5.28
CA ARG A 340 -9.40 25.18 -4.23
C ARG A 340 -8.81 23.86 -4.75
N CYS A 341 -7.70 23.41 -4.15
CA CYS A 341 -7.01 22.19 -4.55
C CYS A 341 -7.06 21.14 -3.43
N ASN A 342 -7.45 19.90 -3.77
CA ASN A 342 -7.48 18.77 -2.84
C ASN A 342 -6.64 17.62 -3.39
N ALA A 343 -5.54 17.27 -2.71
CA ALA A 343 -4.72 16.14 -3.17
C ALA A 343 -5.43 14.80 -2.92
N ALA A 344 -6.12 14.63 -1.80
CA ALA A 344 -6.93 13.43 -1.55
C ALA A 344 -8.25 13.74 -0.85
N THR A 345 -9.35 13.24 -1.42
CA THR A 345 -10.70 13.28 -0.84
C THR A 345 -11.25 11.85 -0.74
N SER A 346 -11.53 11.40 0.48
CA SER A 346 -12.18 10.11 0.71
C SER A 346 -13.52 10.29 1.43
N ARG A 347 -14.60 9.78 0.85
CA ARG A 347 -15.92 9.69 1.48
C ARG A 347 -16.33 8.22 1.56
N ALA A 348 -16.53 7.73 2.78
CA ALA A 348 -16.99 6.37 3.02
C ALA A 348 -18.30 6.41 3.82
N THR A 349 -19.33 5.82 3.25
CA THR A 349 -20.63 5.48 3.85
C THR A 349 -20.68 3.96 3.87
N THR A 350 -20.81 3.36 5.05
CA THR A 350 -20.86 1.89 5.18
C THR A 350 -22.12 1.51 5.91
N GLU A 351 -22.98 0.74 5.23
CA GLU A 351 -24.15 0.05 5.78
C GLU A 351 -23.85 -1.46 5.72
N HIS A 352 -24.35 -2.22 6.69
CA HIS A 352 -24.32 -3.70 6.84
C HIS A 352 -23.19 -4.49 6.14
N THR A 353 -22.17 -4.92 6.89
CA THR A 353 -21.19 -5.93 6.42
C THR A 353 -20.71 -6.87 7.54
N PRO A 354 -20.65 -8.20 7.34
CA PRO A 354 -19.99 -9.13 8.27
C PRO A 354 -18.46 -9.22 8.10
N ALA A 355 -17.85 -10.05 8.95
CA ALA A 355 -16.44 -10.11 9.30
C ALA A 355 -15.43 -10.17 8.14
N ALA A 356 -14.42 -9.27 8.16
CA ALA A 356 -13.27 -9.34 7.27
C ALA A 356 -11.97 -8.89 7.94
N VAL A 357 -10.93 -9.72 7.87
CA VAL A 357 -9.56 -9.38 8.29
C VAL A 357 -8.85 -8.65 7.15
N ARG A 358 -8.76 -7.32 7.24
CA ARG A 358 -8.11 -6.48 6.21
C ARG A 358 -6.85 -5.83 6.77
N ARG A 359 -5.73 -5.97 6.05
CA ARG A 359 -4.48 -5.24 6.30
C ARG A 359 -4.23 -4.27 5.14
N ARG A 360 -4.16 -2.97 5.43
CA ARG A 360 -3.88 -1.95 4.43
C ARG A 360 -2.80 -0.99 4.90
N VAL A 361 -1.89 -0.67 4.00
CA VAL A 361 -0.86 0.35 4.17
C VAL A 361 -1.11 1.44 3.13
N TYR A 362 -1.10 2.69 3.58
CA TYR A 362 -1.23 3.86 2.73
C TYR A 362 0.00 4.73 2.95
N VAL A 363 0.71 5.06 1.88
CA VAL A 363 1.84 5.98 1.85
C VAL A 363 1.51 7.10 0.87
N SER A 364 1.59 8.35 1.31
CA SER A 364 1.28 9.50 0.44
C SER A 364 2.33 10.60 0.58
N TYR A 365 2.81 11.09 -0.55
CA TYR A 365 3.69 12.25 -0.67
C TYR A 365 2.92 13.38 -1.36
N THR A 366 2.74 14.50 -0.68
CA THR A 366 2.00 15.66 -1.22
C THR A 366 2.83 16.93 -1.10
N LEU A 367 3.07 17.60 -2.23
CA LEU A 367 3.81 18.86 -2.26
C LEU A 367 2.94 19.95 -2.89
N PHE A 368 2.86 21.08 -2.21
CA PHE A 368 2.32 22.33 -2.72
C PHE A 368 3.41 23.40 -2.69
N THR A 369 3.75 24.00 -3.82
CA THR A 369 4.75 25.08 -3.82
C THR A 369 4.09 26.43 -3.52
N THR A 370 3.12 26.88 -4.31
CA THR A 370 2.47 28.19 -4.11
C THR A 370 0.97 28.06 -3.94
N CYS A 371 0.45 28.41 -2.76
CA CYS A 371 -0.96 28.36 -2.41
C CYS A 371 -1.56 29.75 -2.15
N SER A 372 -2.24 30.29 -3.16
CA SER A 372 -3.00 31.55 -3.06
C SER A 372 -4.45 31.34 -2.63
N SER A 373 -4.91 30.08 -2.54
CA SER A 373 -6.27 29.74 -2.09
C SER A 373 -6.33 28.52 -1.16
N ARG A 374 -7.53 27.98 -0.90
CA ARG A 374 -7.73 26.83 0.01
C ARG A 374 -7.12 25.54 -0.56
N CYS A 375 -6.02 25.07 0.03
CA CYS A 375 -5.36 23.84 -0.37
C CYS A 375 -5.46 22.78 0.74
N ASN A 376 -5.89 21.56 0.39
CA ASN A 376 -6.02 20.45 1.34
C ASN A 376 -5.24 19.23 0.85
N ALA A 377 -4.20 18.82 1.57
CA ALA A 377 -3.46 17.61 1.20
C ALA A 377 -4.29 16.33 1.45
N ALA A 378 -5.03 16.26 2.56
CA ALA A 378 -5.92 15.14 2.82
C ALA A 378 -7.24 15.56 3.48
N THR A 379 -8.36 15.15 2.89
CA THR A 379 -9.72 15.30 3.45
C THR A 379 -10.40 13.95 3.55
N SER A 380 -10.77 13.55 4.77
CA SER A 380 -11.52 12.32 5.01
C SER A 380 -12.84 12.61 5.73
N ARG A 381 -13.94 12.09 5.16
CA ARG A 381 -15.25 12.09 5.80
C ARG A 381 -15.77 10.66 5.89
N ALA A 382 -16.03 10.19 7.11
CA ALA A 382 -16.58 8.87 7.35
C ALA A 382 -17.86 9.00 8.16
N THR A 383 -18.95 8.48 7.62
CA THR A 383 -20.23 8.23 8.28
C THR A 383 -20.37 6.71 8.38
N THR A 384 -20.65 6.19 9.58
CA THR A 384 -20.82 4.74 9.77
C THR A 384 -22.08 4.50 10.57
N GLU A 385 -22.99 3.73 9.99
CA GLU A 385 -24.23 3.23 10.58
C GLU A 385 -24.13 1.69 10.63
N HIS A 386 -24.56 1.07 11.73
CA HIS A 386 -24.67 -0.37 11.99
C HIS A 386 -23.58 -1.30 11.38
N THR A 387 -22.62 -1.78 12.20
CA THR A 387 -21.65 -2.81 11.76
C THR A 387 -21.29 -3.83 12.85
N PRO A 388 -21.41 -5.17 12.61
CA PRO A 388 -20.82 -6.19 13.48
C PRO A 388 -19.32 -6.42 13.25
N ALA A 389 -18.75 -7.33 14.05
CA ALA A 389 -17.33 -7.50 14.35
C ALA A 389 -16.36 -7.57 13.16
N ALA A 390 -15.31 -6.73 13.18
CA ALA A 390 -14.20 -6.80 12.23
C ALA A 390 -12.84 -6.45 12.86
N VAL A 391 -11.86 -7.35 12.69
CA VAL A 391 -10.45 -7.09 13.03
C VAL A 391 -9.76 -6.38 11.86
N ARG A 392 -9.56 -5.07 12.00
CA ARG A 392 -8.91 -4.24 10.95
C ARG A 392 -7.59 -3.68 11.46
N ARG A 393 -6.51 -3.90 10.68
CA ARG A 393 -5.20 -3.26 10.87
C ARG A 393 -4.94 -2.30 9.72
N ARG A 394 -4.72 -1.02 10.03
CA ARG A 394 -4.36 -0.01 9.02
C ARG A 394 -3.17 0.80 9.48
N VAL A 395 -2.24 1.02 8.57
CA VAL A 395 -1.10 1.92 8.74
C VAL A 395 -1.22 3.02 7.70
N TYR A 396 -1.07 4.26 8.15
CA TYR A 396 -1.07 5.44 7.30
C TYR A 396 0.25 6.18 7.55
N VAL A 397 1.00 6.44 6.49
CA VAL A 397 2.20 7.25 6.48
C VAL A 397 1.99 8.38 5.49
N SER A 398 2.16 9.63 5.91
CA SER A 398 1.97 10.79 5.03
C SER A 398 3.10 11.80 5.18
N TYR A 399 3.65 12.25 4.07
CA TYR A 399 4.61 13.35 3.96
C TYR A 399 3.93 14.50 3.24
N THR A 400 3.78 15.64 3.91
CA THR A 400 3.13 16.83 3.32
C THR A 400 4.02 18.04 3.47
N LEU A 401 4.33 18.70 2.35
CA LEU A 401 5.13 19.92 2.32
C LEU A 401 4.34 21.04 1.63
N PHE A 402 4.32 22.20 2.29
CA PHE A 402 3.86 23.46 1.72
C PHE A 402 5.01 24.46 1.77
N THR A 403 5.41 25.02 0.62
CA THR A 403 6.47 26.04 0.64
C THR A 403 5.87 27.43 0.91
N THR A 404 4.93 27.91 0.10
CA THR A 404 4.35 29.25 0.28
C THR A 404 2.83 29.20 0.44
N CYS A 405 2.34 29.60 1.60
CA CYS A 405 0.92 29.60 1.96
C CYS A 405 0.38 31.01 2.22
N SER A 406 -0.27 31.60 1.21
CA SER A 406 -0.92 32.92 1.31
C SER A 406 -2.40 32.82 1.69
N SER A 407 -2.95 31.60 1.78
CA SER A 407 -4.35 31.34 2.14
C SER A 407 -4.49 30.14 3.09
N ARG A 408 -5.71 29.60 3.24
CA ARG A 408 -6.03 28.51 4.17
C ARG A 408 -5.50 27.16 3.68
N CYS A 409 -4.38 26.71 4.24
CA CYS A 409 -3.77 25.42 3.87
C CYS A 409 -3.94 24.38 4.98
N ASN A 410 -4.43 23.19 4.63
CA ASN A 410 -4.67 22.11 5.58
C ASN A 410 -3.94 20.83 5.13
N ALA A 411 -2.96 20.36 5.91
CA ALA A 411 -2.28 19.11 5.57
C ALA A 411 -3.20 17.90 5.83
N ALA A 412 -3.95 17.88 6.93
CA ALA A 412 -4.92 16.82 7.19
C ALA A 412 -6.22 17.33 7.83
N THR A 413 -7.36 17.00 7.22
CA THR A 413 -8.70 17.23 7.76
C THR A 413 -9.47 15.92 7.86
N SER A 414 -9.94 15.58 9.06
CA SER A 414 -10.77 14.40 9.30
C SER A 414 -12.07 14.76 9.99
N ARG A 415 -13.19 14.28 9.45
CA ARG A 415 -14.51 14.36 10.07
C ARG A 415 -15.12 12.97 10.17
N ALA A 416 -15.41 12.54 11.38
CA ALA A 416 -16.05 11.26 11.65
C ALA A 416 -17.34 11.48 12.45
N THR A 417 -18.44 10.95 11.93
CA THR A 417 -19.72 10.80 12.62
C THR A 417 -20.00 9.31 12.73
N THR A 418 -20.34 8.84 13.92
CA THR A 418 -20.60 7.41 14.16
C THR A 418 -21.85 7.27 15.01
N GLU A 419 -22.80 6.51 14.48
CA GLU A 419 -24.08 6.14 15.10
C GLU A 419 -24.13 4.61 15.22
N HIS A 420 -24.55 4.08 16.38
CA HIS A 420 -24.72 2.65 16.73
C HIS A 420 -23.65 1.65 16.24
N THR A 421 -22.78 1.17 17.14
CA THR A 421 -21.79 0.11 16.79
C THR A 421 -21.58 -0.96 17.88
N PRO A 422 -21.80 -2.27 17.60
CA PRO A 422 -21.30 -3.37 18.43
C PRO A 422 -19.80 -3.69 18.21
N ALA A 423 -19.31 -4.66 18.97
CA ALA A 423 -17.91 -4.92 19.28
C ALA A 423 -16.94 -5.02 18.09
N ALA A 424 -15.86 -4.21 18.11
CA ALA A 424 -14.79 -4.27 17.10
C ALA A 424 -13.39 -4.02 17.69
N VAL A 425 -12.46 -4.96 17.44
CA VAL A 425 -11.03 -4.79 17.71
C VAL A 425 -10.36 -4.08 16.54
N ARG A 426 -10.09 -2.77 16.70
CA ARG A 426 -9.43 -1.95 15.66
C ARG A 426 -8.04 -1.53 16.12
N ARG A 427 -7.01 -1.82 15.31
CA ARG A 427 -5.65 -1.31 15.47
C ARG A 427 -5.33 -0.36 14.32
N ARG A 428 -5.02 0.90 14.63
CA ARG A 428 -4.59 1.88 13.62
C ARG A 428 -3.32 2.58 14.08
N VAL A 429 -2.38 2.71 13.15
CA VAL A 429 -1.16 3.50 13.32
C VAL A 429 -1.18 4.60 12.27
N TYR A 430 -0.93 5.83 12.73
CA TYR A 430 -0.80 7.00 11.88
C TYR A 430 0.56 7.63 12.14
N VAL A 431 1.34 7.82 11.09
CA VAL A 431 2.61 8.55 11.11
C VAL A 431 2.50 9.68 10.09
N SER A 432 2.75 10.92 10.51
CA SER A 432 2.66 12.08 9.62
C SER A 432 3.85 13.02 9.79
N TYR A 433 4.45 13.41 8.67
CA TYR A 433 5.48 14.44 8.57
C TYR A 433 4.89 15.64 7.83
N THR A 434 4.86 16.79 8.48
CA THR A 434 4.19 18.00 7.99
C THR A 434 5.15 19.19 8.08
N LEU A 435 5.46 19.82 6.96
CA LEU A 435 6.35 20.98 6.90
C LEU A 435 5.66 22.14 6.18
N PHE A 436 5.69 23.32 6.80
CA PHE A 436 5.32 24.59 6.20
C PHE A 436 6.54 25.52 6.26
N THR A 437 7.02 26.00 5.11
CA THR A 437 8.14 26.95 5.15
C THR A 437 7.61 28.36 5.40
N THR A 438 6.74 28.90 4.55
CA THR A 438 6.21 30.25 4.73
C THR A 438 4.69 30.25 4.83
N CYS A 439 4.15 30.68 5.98
CA CYS A 439 2.71 30.80 6.21
C CYS A 439 2.31 32.24 6.53
N SER A 440 1.65 32.89 5.57
CA SER A 440 1.13 34.25 5.68
C SER A 440 -0.37 34.29 6.03
N SER A 441 -1.02 33.13 6.17
CA SER A 441 -2.45 33.00 6.47
C SER A 441 -2.75 31.89 7.49
N ARG A 442 -3.88 31.18 7.38
CA ARG A 442 -4.26 30.12 8.33
C ARG A 442 -3.76 28.75 7.86
N CYS A 443 -2.68 28.25 8.45
CA CYS A 443 -2.13 26.92 8.15
C CYS A 443 -2.48 25.93 9.26
N ASN A 444 -3.06 24.77 8.92
CA ASN A 444 -3.40 23.72 9.87
C ASN A 444 -2.73 22.41 9.46
N ALA A 445 -1.80 21.90 10.27
CA ALA A 445 -1.17 20.61 9.97
C ALA A 445 -2.14 19.45 10.22
N ALA A 446 -2.91 19.48 11.33
CA ALA A 446 -3.94 18.47 11.58
C ALA A 446 -5.21 19.05 12.20
N THR A 447 -6.36 18.78 11.57
CA THR A 447 -7.69 19.09 12.09
C THR A 447 -8.55 17.84 12.18
N SER A 448 -9.09 17.55 13.36
CA SER A 448 -10.00 16.42 13.58
C SER A 448 -11.29 16.86 14.27
N ARG A 449 -12.43 16.44 13.70
CA ARG A 449 -13.76 16.59 14.32
C ARG A 449 -14.42 15.23 14.42
N ALA A 450 -14.79 14.84 15.64
CA ALA A 450 -15.47 13.58 15.90
C ALA A 450 -16.77 13.86 16.68
N THR A 451 -17.89 13.41 16.14
CA THR A 451 -19.19 13.34 16.82
C THR A 451 -19.51 11.86 17.02
N THR A 452 -19.90 11.46 18.22
CA THR A 452 -20.26 10.06 18.49
C THR A 452 -21.51 10.00 19.36
N GLU A 453 -22.51 9.26 18.88
CA GLU A 453 -23.79 8.99 19.55
C GLU A 453 -23.92 7.46 19.75
N HIS A 454 -24.27 7.02 20.97
CA HIS A 454 -24.50 5.64 21.42
C HIS A 454 -23.49 4.54 20.96
N THR A 455 -22.67 4.01 21.89
CA THR A 455 -21.81 2.83 21.58
C THR A 455 -21.65 1.83 22.74
N PRO A 456 -21.98 0.54 22.58
CA PRO A 456 -21.54 -0.53 23.49
C PRO A 456 -20.12 -1.06 23.16
N ALA A 457 -19.62 -1.92 24.07
CA ALA A 457 -18.28 -2.52 24.19
C ALA A 457 -17.35 -2.55 22.96
N ALA A 458 -16.26 -1.76 22.97
CA ALA A 458 -15.22 -1.83 21.93
C ALA A 458 -13.79 -1.66 22.47
N VAL A 459 -12.89 -2.59 22.12
CA VAL A 459 -11.43 -2.50 22.35
C VAL A 459 -10.75 -1.81 21.18
N ARG A 460 -10.39 -0.52 21.35
CA ARG A 460 -9.70 0.26 20.31
C ARG A 460 -8.27 0.59 20.75
N ARG A 461 -7.28 0.22 19.92
CA ARG A 461 -5.88 0.64 20.06
C ARG A 461 -5.51 1.57 18.90
N ARG A 462 -5.11 2.80 19.22
CA ARG A 462 -4.62 3.75 18.22
C ARG A 462 -3.29 4.35 18.66
N VAL A 463 -2.36 4.40 17.73
CA VAL A 463 -1.08 5.09 17.89
C VAL A 463 -1.02 6.19 16.84
N TYR A 464 -0.69 7.39 17.28
CA TYR A 464 -0.47 8.55 16.43
C TYR A 464 0.93 9.09 16.72
N VAL A 465 1.73 9.21 15.67
CA VAL A 465 3.04 9.86 15.72
C VAL A 465 3.02 10.99 14.69
N SER A 466 3.33 12.21 15.11
CA SER A 466 3.32 13.37 14.21
C SER A 466 4.56 14.24 14.40
N TYR A 467 5.20 14.60 13.29
CA TYR A 467 6.27 15.57 13.21
C TYR A 467 5.75 16.79 12.43
N THR A 468 5.73 17.95 13.07
CA THR A 468 5.26 19.19 12.47
C THR A 468 6.28 20.30 12.62
N LEU A 469 6.68 20.90 11.51
CA LEU A 469 7.62 22.03 11.47
C LEU A 469 6.98 23.20 10.72
N PHE A 470 7.04 24.37 11.33
CA PHE A 470 6.76 25.66 10.71
C PHE A 470 8.03 26.50 10.76
N THR A 471 8.57 26.93 9.62
CA THR A 471 9.74 27.82 9.67
C THR A 471 9.29 29.27 9.90
N THR A 472 8.42 29.82 9.06
CA THR A 472 7.96 31.20 9.22
C THR A 472 6.42 31.27 9.28
N CYS A 473 5.90 31.79 10.39
CA CYS A 473 4.46 31.98 10.59
C CYS A 473 4.12 33.45 10.90
N SER A 474 3.54 34.14 9.91
CA SER A 474 3.12 35.55 10.02
C SER A 474 1.63 35.72 10.34
N SER A 475 0.86 34.62 10.44
CA SER A 475 -0.57 34.65 10.76
C SER A 475 -0.98 33.54 11.74
N ARG A 476 -1.97 32.68 11.44
CA ARG A 476 -2.47 31.67 12.39
C ARG A 476 -2.04 30.26 11.99
N CYS A 477 -1.03 29.72 12.68
CA CYS A 477 -0.54 28.36 12.44
C CYS A 477 -0.99 27.42 13.56
N ASN A 478 -1.67 26.33 13.22
CA ASN A 478 -2.12 25.32 14.18
C ASN A 478 -1.51 23.96 13.82
N ALA A 479 -0.62 23.42 14.65
CA ALA A 479 -0.06 22.10 14.39
C ALA A 479 -1.10 20.99 14.62
N ALA A 480 -1.87 21.07 15.72
CA ALA A 480 -2.95 20.12 15.97
C ALA A 480 -4.21 20.78 16.55
N THR A 481 -5.35 20.58 15.90
CA THR A 481 -6.68 20.98 16.38
C THR A 481 -7.62 19.77 16.47
N SER A 482 -8.22 19.55 17.62
CA SER A 482 -9.20 18.47 17.83
C SER A 482 -10.48 18.98 18.49
N ARG A 483 -11.63 18.61 17.92
CA ARG A 483 -12.96 18.83 18.52
C ARG A 483 -13.69 17.50 18.63
N ALA A 484 -14.11 17.15 19.85
CA ALA A 484 -14.88 15.94 20.11
C ALA A 484 -16.17 16.30 20.86
N THR A 485 -17.29 15.84 20.33
CA THR A 485 -18.62 15.89 20.97
C THR A 485 -19.07 14.44 21.18
N THR A 486 -19.47 14.08 22.39
CA THR A 486 -19.88 12.70 22.71
C THR A 486 -21.12 12.69 23.60
N GLU A 487 -22.15 11.99 23.18
CA GLU A 487 -23.43 11.82 23.89
C GLU A 487 -23.64 10.32 24.19
N HIS A 488 -23.96 9.98 25.45
CA HIS A 488 -24.26 8.63 26.00
C HIS A 488 -23.30 7.45 25.62
N THR A 489 -22.53 6.91 26.58
CA THR A 489 -21.71 5.69 26.32
C THR A 489 -21.60 4.70 27.49
N PRO A 490 -22.07 3.43 27.37
CA PRO A 490 -21.67 2.35 28.29
C PRO A 490 -20.35 1.64 27.90
N ALA A 491 -19.70 1.04 28.91
CA ALA A 491 -18.54 0.13 28.90
C ALA A 491 -17.61 0.11 27.67
N ALA A 492 -16.47 0.82 27.69
CA ALA A 492 -15.44 0.69 26.64
C ALA A 492 -13.98 0.76 27.13
N VAL A 493 -13.16 -0.20 26.71
CA VAL A 493 -11.70 -0.21 26.93
C VAL A 493 -10.98 0.46 25.75
N ARG A 494 -10.55 1.72 25.94
CA ARG A 494 -9.81 2.47 24.90
C ARG A 494 -8.37 2.69 25.32
N ARG A 495 -7.41 2.25 24.49
CA ARG A 495 -5.98 2.59 24.62
C ARG A 495 -5.56 3.49 23.46
N ARG A 496 -5.10 4.71 23.78
CA ARG A 496 -4.54 5.62 22.77
C ARG A 496 -3.18 6.12 23.22
N VAL A 497 -2.24 6.11 22.29
CA VAL A 497 -0.92 6.71 22.45
C VAL A 497 -0.79 7.80 21.39
N TYR A 498 -0.41 8.99 21.83
CA TYR A 498 -0.10 10.11 20.97
C TYR A 498 1.32 10.56 21.28
N VAL A 499 2.15 10.63 20.25
CA VAL A 499 3.50 11.20 20.31
C VAL A 499 3.55 12.32 19.28
N SER A 500 3.91 13.53 19.69
CA SER A 500 3.98 14.68 18.79
C SER A 500 5.25 15.47 18.99
N TYR A 501 5.95 15.77 17.91
CA TYR A 501 7.07 16.70 17.85
C TYR A 501 6.63 17.91 17.03
N THR A 502 6.61 19.09 17.65
CA THR A 502 6.20 20.33 16.99
C THR A 502 7.27 21.40 17.16
N LEU A 503 7.76 21.94 16.06
CA LEU A 503 8.76 23.00 16.04
C LEU A 503 8.22 24.22 15.27
N PHE A 504 8.37 25.40 15.86
CA PHE A 504 8.17 26.69 15.21
C PHE A 504 9.47 27.45 15.29
N THR A 505 10.07 27.83 14.16
CA THR A 505 11.28 28.65 14.21
C THR A 505 10.94 30.12 14.40
N THR A 506 10.09 30.70 13.56
CA THR A 506 9.69 32.12 13.69
C THR A 506 8.17 32.26 13.71
N CYS A 507 7.65 32.82 14.81
CA CYS A 507 6.22 33.11 14.96
C CYS A 507 5.98 34.60 15.25
N SER A 508 5.34 35.28 14.30
CA SER A 508 5.04 36.72 14.39
C SER A 508 3.54 37.01 14.63
N SER A 509 2.67 36.00 14.71
CA SER A 509 1.22 36.21 14.99
C SER A 509 0.56 35.23 15.97
N ARG A 510 -0.10 34.14 15.57
CA ARG A 510 -0.72 33.19 16.52
C ARG A 510 -0.35 31.75 16.18
N CYS A 511 0.56 31.16 16.94
CA CYS A 511 0.99 29.78 16.76
C CYS A 511 0.46 28.90 17.89
N ASN A 512 -0.30 27.85 17.54
CA ASN A 512 -0.84 26.89 18.50
C ASN A 512 -0.30 25.50 18.16
N ALA A 513 0.55 24.93 19.02
CA ALA A 513 1.05 23.59 18.79
C ALA A 513 -0.05 22.53 19.03
N ALA A 514 -0.85 22.67 20.09
CA ALA A 514 -1.99 21.79 20.33
C ALA A 514 -3.22 22.54 20.87
N THR A 515 -4.37 22.38 20.20
CA THR A 515 -5.68 22.87 20.66
C THR A 515 -6.67 21.72 20.72
N SER A 516 -7.33 21.55 21.87
CA SER A 516 -8.36 20.52 22.06
C SER A 516 -9.63 21.10 22.68
N ARG A 517 -10.79 20.76 22.11
CA ARG A 517 -12.11 21.06 22.68
C ARG A 517 -12.92 19.78 22.79
N ALA A 518 -13.37 19.46 24.00
CA ALA A 518 -14.22 18.31 24.26
C ALA A 518 -15.51 18.74 24.96
N THR A 519 -16.66 18.30 24.45
CA THR A 519 -17.95 18.40 25.13
C THR A 519 -18.47 16.98 25.33
N THR A 520 -18.93 16.65 26.54
CA THR A 520 -19.41 15.31 26.86
C THR A 520 -20.65 15.36 27.75
N GLU A 521 -21.70 14.67 27.34
CA GLU A 521 -22.99 14.59 28.04
C GLU A 521 -23.26 13.11 28.41
N HIS A 522 -23.53 12.82 29.69
CA HIS A 522 -23.85 11.51 30.31
C HIS A 522 -22.89 10.33 30.03
N THR A 523 -22.27 9.75 31.08
CA THR A 523 -21.36 8.58 30.91
C THR A 523 -21.44 7.50 32.01
N PRO A 524 -21.92 6.27 31.72
CA PRO A 524 -21.65 5.09 32.56
C PRO A 524 -20.25 4.45 32.34
N ALA A 525 -19.76 3.72 33.34
CA ALA A 525 -18.60 2.81 33.39
C ALA A 525 -17.68 2.75 32.16
N ALA A 526 -16.48 3.35 32.22
CA ALA A 526 -15.47 3.18 31.15
C ALA A 526 -14.01 3.17 31.63
N VAL A 527 -13.24 2.16 31.22
CA VAL A 527 -11.78 2.07 31.43
C VAL A 527 -11.04 2.73 30.26
N ARG A 528 -10.56 3.96 30.45
CA ARG A 528 -9.79 4.69 29.43
C ARG A 528 -8.33 4.82 29.85
N ARG A 529 -7.41 4.30 29.02
CA ARG A 529 -5.96 4.53 29.14
C ARG A 529 -5.50 5.43 27.99
N ARG A 530 -4.98 6.61 28.31
CA ARG A 530 -4.37 7.50 27.31
C ARG A 530 -2.98 7.90 27.75
N VAL A 531 -2.04 7.81 26.83
CA VAL A 531 -0.69 8.34 26.98
C VAL A 531 -0.50 9.41 25.93
N TYR A 532 -0.08 10.58 26.36
CA TYR A 532 0.29 11.69 25.50
C TYR A 532 1.73 12.06 25.82
N VAL A 533 2.58 12.06 24.81
CA VAL A 533 3.95 12.56 24.88
C VAL A 533 4.07 13.67 23.84
N SER A 534 4.46 14.86 24.26
CA SER A 534 4.61 16.00 23.35
C SER A 534 5.92 16.74 23.59
N TYR A 535 6.66 16.97 22.51
CA TYR A 535 7.83 17.83 22.48
C TYR A 535 7.48 19.06 21.64
N THR A 536 7.49 20.24 22.27
CA THR A 536 7.17 21.49 21.58
C THR A 536 8.31 22.48 21.74
N LEU A 537 8.84 22.97 20.63
CA LEU A 537 9.90 23.99 20.61
C LEU A 537 9.44 25.20 19.82
N PHE A 538 9.63 26.38 20.41
CA PHE A 538 9.51 27.67 19.75
C PHE A 538 10.87 28.37 19.84
N THR A 539 11.52 28.68 18.71
CA THR A 539 12.77 29.43 18.78
C THR A 539 12.49 30.92 18.95
N THR A 540 11.70 31.54 18.07
CA THR A 540 11.37 32.96 18.17
C THR A 540 9.87 33.18 18.17
N CYS A 541 9.35 33.79 19.23
CA CYS A 541 7.94 34.17 19.35
C CYS A 541 7.78 35.66 19.65
N SER A 542 7.34 36.43 18.66
CA SER A 542 7.12 37.88 18.79
C SER A 542 5.67 38.21 19.18
N SER A 543 4.80 37.21 19.30
CA SER A 543 3.34 37.38 19.39
C SER A 543 2.71 36.35 20.36
N ARG A 544 1.56 35.73 20.01
CA ARG A 544 0.88 34.75 20.87
C ARG A 544 1.24 33.31 20.48
N CYS A 545 2.10 32.66 21.26
CA CYS A 545 2.43 31.25 21.09
C CYS A 545 1.84 30.39 22.20
N ASN A 546 1.05 29.37 21.85
CA ASN A 546 0.46 28.45 22.81
C ASN A 546 0.93 27.03 22.50
N ALA A 547 1.71 26.42 23.39
CA ALA A 547 2.15 25.04 23.19
C ALA A 547 0.98 24.06 23.42
N ALA A 548 0.16 24.26 24.45
CA ALA A 548 -1.04 23.46 24.67
C ALA A 548 -2.23 24.28 25.17
N THR A 549 -3.37 24.17 24.49
CA THR A 549 -4.67 24.74 24.90
C THR A 549 -5.73 23.65 24.96
N SER A 550 -6.43 23.53 26.10
CA SER A 550 -7.52 22.57 26.27
C SER A 550 -8.77 23.21 26.87
N ARG A 551 -9.93 22.92 26.27
CA ARG A 551 -11.24 23.29 26.80
C ARG A 551 -12.12 22.06 26.92
N ALA A 552 -12.65 21.81 28.12
CA ALA A 552 -13.56 20.69 28.36
C ALA A 552 -14.84 21.19 29.03
N THR A 553 -15.99 20.78 28.52
CA THR A 553 -17.29 20.94 29.19
C THR A 553 -17.85 19.54 29.42
N THR A 554 -18.33 19.25 30.63
CA THR A 554 -18.87 17.92 30.95
C THR A 554 -20.10 18.01 31.84
N GLU A 555 -21.19 17.37 31.44
CA GLU A 555 -22.48 17.33 32.15
C GLU A 555 -22.77 15.87 32.57
N HIS A 556 -22.98 15.64 33.88
CA HIS A 556 -23.29 14.37 34.57
C HIS A 556 -22.33 13.17 34.35
N THR A 557 -21.73 12.62 35.43
CA THR A 557 -20.81 11.46 35.31
C THR A 557 -20.93 10.39 36.42
N PRO A 558 -21.53 9.20 36.17
CA PRO A 558 -21.34 8.04 37.05
C PRO A 558 -20.04 7.24 36.78
N ALA A 559 -19.55 6.55 37.82
CA ALA A 559 -18.47 5.54 37.88
C ALA A 559 -17.54 5.40 36.65
N ALA A 560 -16.32 5.94 36.68
CA ALA A 560 -15.33 5.70 35.61
C ALA A 560 -13.87 5.61 36.08
N VAL A 561 -13.18 4.51 35.73
CA VAL A 561 -11.72 4.35 35.93
C VAL A 561 -10.96 4.98 34.77
N ARG A 562 -10.42 6.18 34.98
CA ARG A 562 -9.61 6.89 33.97
C ARG A 562 -8.15 6.91 34.39
N ARG A 563 -7.27 6.32 33.57
CA ARG A 563 -5.81 6.46 33.68
C ARG A 563 -5.30 7.32 32.53
N ARG A 564 -4.74 8.49 32.85
CA ARG A 564 -4.11 9.34 31.85
C ARG A 564 -2.69 9.67 32.30
N VAL A 565 -1.76 9.50 31.37
CA VAL A 565 -0.39 9.95 31.51
C VAL A 565 -0.16 11.02 30.45
N TYR A 566 0.30 12.18 30.88
CA TYR A 566 0.73 13.26 30.02
C TYR A 566 2.18 13.56 30.36
N VAL A 567 3.04 13.49 29.36
CA VAL A 567 4.43 13.92 29.45
C VAL A 567 4.61 15.02 28.40
N SER A 568 5.03 16.21 28.82
CA SER A 568 5.23 17.33 27.91
C SER A 568 6.58 18.00 28.17
N TYR A 569 7.36 18.17 27.11
CA TYR A 569 8.58 18.97 27.09
C TYR A 569 8.30 20.20 26.24
N THR A 570 8.36 21.39 26.83
CA THR A 570 8.11 22.65 26.14
C THR A 570 9.29 23.58 26.32
N LEU A 571 9.90 24.00 25.22
CA LEU A 571 11.01 24.95 25.22
C LEU A 571 10.64 26.18 24.39
N PHE A 572 10.86 27.35 24.97
CA PHE A 572 10.85 28.64 24.28
C PHE A 572 12.24 29.24 24.39
N THR A 573 12.92 29.50 23.26
CA THR A 573 14.21 30.18 23.35
C THR A 573 14.00 31.69 23.52
N THR A 574 13.28 32.34 22.61
CA THR A 574 13.02 33.79 22.69
C THR A 574 11.54 34.09 22.65
N CYS A 575 11.02 34.77 23.68
CA CYS A 575 9.63 35.21 23.76
C CYS A 575 9.51 36.71 24.05
N SER A 576 9.01 37.46 23.07
CA SER A 576 8.89 38.92 23.14
C SER A 576 7.46 39.43 23.37
N SER A 577 6.44 38.57 23.45
CA SER A 577 5.11 39.04 23.91
C SER A 577 4.25 38.09 24.78
N ARG A 578 3.58 37.05 24.24
CA ARG A 578 2.71 36.17 25.05
C ARG A 578 2.91 34.69 24.73
N CYS A 579 3.72 34.01 25.53
CA CYS A 579 3.98 32.58 25.40
C CYS A 579 3.29 31.80 26.51
N ASN A 580 2.42 30.86 26.16
CA ASN A 580 1.74 29.99 27.12
C ASN A 580 2.13 28.54 26.84
N ALA A 581 2.85 27.90 27.76
CA ALA A 581 3.20 26.50 27.60
C ALA A 581 1.98 25.58 27.80
N ALA A 582 1.13 25.86 28.80
CA ALA A 582 -0.12 25.13 29.00
C ALA A 582 -1.27 26.04 29.44
N THR A 583 -2.40 25.99 28.73
CA THR A 583 -3.66 26.65 29.10
C THR A 583 -4.80 25.62 29.17
N SER A 584 -5.55 25.60 30.26
CA SER A 584 -6.70 24.70 30.42
C SER A 584 -7.93 25.42 30.98
N ARG A 585 -9.09 25.14 30.39
CA ARG A 585 -10.39 25.59 30.91
C ARG A 585 -11.35 24.40 31.02
N ALA A 586 -11.89 24.17 32.20
CA ALA A 586 -12.85 23.10 32.44
C ALA A 586 -14.12 23.66 33.11
N THR A 587 -15.28 23.29 32.61
CA THR A 587 -16.58 23.51 33.27
C THR A 587 -17.23 22.15 33.49
N THR A 588 -17.72 21.88 34.70
CA THR A 588 -18.31 20.57 35.02
C THR A 588 -19.54 20.72 35.93
N GLU A 589 -20.64 20.09 35.55
CA GLU A 589 -21.92 20.10 36.29
C GLU A 589 -22.23 18.66 36.77
N HIS A 590 -22.41 18.47 38.08
CA HIS A 590 -22.73 17.22 38.82
C HIS A 590 -21.77 16.01 38.68
N THR A 591 -21.24 15.47 39.80
CA THR A 591 -20.29 14.32 39.76
C THR A 591 -20.43 13.28 40.89
N PRO A 592 -21.03 12.08 40.67
CA PRO A 592 -20.88 10.95 41.60
C PRO A 592 -19.65 10.04 41.31
N ALA A 593 -19.14 9.40 42.37
CA ALA A 593 -18.13 8.31 42.45
C ALA A 593 -17.26 8.03 41.22
N ALA A 594 -16.00 8.51 41.17
CA ALA A 594 -15.05 8.15 40.11
C ALA A 594 -13.59 8.00 40.56
N VAL A 595 -12.97 6.84 40.29
CA VAL A 595 -11.52 6.62 40.48
C VAL A 595 -10.73 7.21 39.33
N ARG A 596 -10.11 8.37 39.55
CA ARG A 596 -9.28 9.05 38.54
C ARG A 596 -7.81 8.97 38.96
N ARG A 597 -6.98 8.32 38.14
CA ARG A 597 -5.51 8.37 38.24
C ARG A 597 -4.95 9.19 37.08
N ARG A 598 -4.38 10.35 37.40
CA ARG A 598 -3.72 11.19 36.40
C ARG A 598 -2.28 11.42 36.82
N VAL A 599 -1.37 11.19 35.89
CA VAL A 599 0.04 11.56 36.03
C VAL A 599 0.31 12.60 34.97
N TYR A 600 0.77 13.77 35.41
CA TYR A 600 1.25 14.84 34.55
C TYR A 600 2.70 15.07 34.89
N VAL A 601 3.55 14.93 33.89
CA VAL A 601 4.96 15.30 33.96
C VAL A 601 5.19 16.39 32.93
N SER A 602 5.59 17.57 33.36
CA SER A 602 5.85 18.69 32.45
C SER A 602 7.21 19.32 32.73
N TYR A 603 8.04 19.42 31.69
CA TYR A 603 9.29 20.16 31.69
C TYR A 603 9.09 21.39 30.81
N THR A 604 9.18 22.57 31.41
CA THR A 604 8.97 23.84 30.71
C THR A 604 10.20 24.72 30.90
N LEU A 605 10.88 25.06 29.82
CA LEU A 605 12.05 25.93 29.85
C LEU A 605 11.79 27.18 28.98
N PHE A 606 12.11 28.34 29.53
CA PHE A 606 12.17 29.61 28.81
C PHE A 606 13.59 30.14 28.93
N THR A 607 14.31 30.34 27.81
CA THR A 607 15.65 30.92 27.91
C THR A 607 15.59 32.44 28.02
N THR A 608 14.79 33.10 27.18
CA THR A 608 14.62 34.55 27.23
C THR A 608 13.15 34.94 27.14
N CYS A 609 12.66 35.66 28.16
CA CYS A 609 11.31 36.20 28.19
C CYS A 609 11.30 37.70 28.50
N SER A 610 10.94 38.52 27.53
CA SER A 610 10.90 39.99 27.68
C SER A 610 9.50 40.52 28.05
N SER A 611 8.53 39.64 28.28
CA SER A 611 7.09 40.00 28.29
C SER A 611 6.26 39.03 29.17
N ARG A 612 5.13 38.50 28.69
CA ARG A 612 4.27 37.60 29.48
C ARG A 612 4.46 36.14 29.11
N CYS A 613 5.25 35.41 29.89
CA CYS A 613 5.44 33.97 29.74
C CYS A 613 4.70 33.21 30.83
N ASN A 614 3.76 32.34 30.46
CA ASN A 614 3.01 31.51 31.40
C ASN A 614 3.33 30.04 31.17
N ALA A 615 3.99 29.38 32.12
CA ALA A 615 4.25 27.94 32.01
C ALA A 615 2.95 27.13 32.20
N ALA A 616 2.04 27.57 33.09
CA ALA A 616 0.73 26.93 33.24
C ALA A 616 -0.38 27.94 33.61
N THR A 617 -1.52 27.87 32.93
CA THR A 617 -2.73 28.65 33.24
C THR A 617 -3.93 27.71 33.29
N SER A 618 -4.70 27.74 34.37
CA SER A 618 -5.88 26.89 34.53
C SER A 618 -7.09 27.64 35.07
N ARG A 619 -8.27 27.40 34.50
CA ARG A 619 -9.55 27.90 35.02
C ARG A 619 -10.55 26.75 35.13
N ALA A 620 -11.13 26.55 36.31
CA ALA A 620 -12.12 25.51 36.56
C ALA A 620 -13.38 26.11 37.19
N THR A 621 -14.55 25.70 36.72
CA THR A 621 -15.85 26.00 37.35
C THR A 621 -16.58 24.68 37.59
N THR A 622 -17.09 24.48 38.80
CA THR A 622 -17.72 23.22 39.23
C THR A 622 -18.95 23.49 40.08
N GLU A 623 -20.07 22.84 39.75
CA GLU A 623 -21.34 22.88 40.50
C GLU A 623 -21.69 21.48 41.03
N HIS A 624 -21.89 21.38 42.37
CA HIS A 624 -22.22 20.18 43.20
C HIS A 624 -21.19 19.01 43.29
N THR A 625 -20.98 18.45 44.51
CA THR A 625 -20.03 17.32 44.76
C THR A 625 -20.50 16.26 45.78
N PRO A 626 -20.40 14.95 45.44
CA PRO A 626 -20.06 13.92 46.43
C PRO A 626 -18.96 12.90 46.02
N ALA A 627 -18.37 12.27 47.05
CA ALA A 627 -17.42 11.13 47.11
C ALA A 627 -16.66 10.72 45.83
N ALA A 628 -15.40 11.16 45.66
CA ALA A 628 -14.52 10.68 44.58
C ALA A 628 -13.06 10.45 45.01
N VAL A 629 -12.55 9.22 44.86
CA VAL A 629 -11.12 8.91 45.06
C VAL A 629 -10.30 9.43 43.88
N ARG A 630 -9.63 10.57 44.08
CA ARG A 630 -8.75 11.20 43.08
C ARG A 630 -7.30 11.05 43.52
N ARG A 631 -6.50 10.29 42.75
CA ARG A 631 -5.04 10.30 42.85
C ARG A 631 -4.46 11.07 41.67
N ARG A 632 -3.89 12.23 41.95
CA ARG A 632 -3.20 13.05 40.95
C ARG A 632 -1.74 13.20 41.36
N VAL A 633 -0.86 12.87 40.44
CA VAL A 633 0.57 13.12 40.55
C VAL A 633 0.90 14.17 39.51
N TYR A 634 1.35 15.33 39.98
CA TYR A 634 1.86 16.40 39.13
C TYR A 634 3.34 16.57 39.45
N VAL A 635 4.18 16.34 38.45
CA VAL A 635 5.59 16.65 38.50
C VAL A 635 5.82 17.73 37.45
N SER A 636 6.19 18.93 37.90
CA SER A 636 6.44 20.05 37.00
C SER A 636 7.79 20.67 37.30
N TYR A 637 8.65 20.72 36.30
CA TYR A 637 9.92 21.44 36.31
C TYR A 637 9.77 22.67 35.43
N THR A 638 9.87 23.85 36.02
CA THR A 638 9.83 25.12 35.29
C THR A 638 11.08 25.91 35.56
N LEU A 639 11.78 26.28 34.50
CA LEU A 639 13.00 27.08 34.55
C LEU A 639 12.87 28.30 33.63
N PHE A 640 13.24 29.46 34.14
CA PHE A 640 13.43 30.69 33.38
C PHE A 640 14.90 31.09 33.54
N THR A 641 15.67 31.16 32.45
CA THR A 641 17.07 31.60 32.56
C THR A 641 17.16 33.12 32.62
N THR A 642 16.40 33.83 31.77
CA THR A 642 16.28 35.30 31.82
C THR A 642 14.81 35.75 31.70
N CYS A 643 14.37 36.62 32.60
CA CYS A 643 13.03 37.22 32.58
C CYS A 643 13.09 38.73 32.89
N SER A 644 12.49 39.55 32.01
CA SER A 644 12.49 41.02 32.13
C SER A 644 11.11 41.62 32.40
N SER A 645 10.08 40.79 32.63
CA SER A 645 8.77 41.27 33.11
C SER A 645 7.93 40.16 33.76
N ARG A 646 6.82 39.71 33.16
CA ARG A 646 5.83 38.84 33.82
C ARG A 646 5.99 37.37 33.45
N CYS A 647 6.89 36.66 34.15
CA CYS A 647 7.05 35.21 34.04
C CYS A 647 6.25 34.46 35.11
N ASN A 648 5.13 33.85 34.73
CA ASN A 648 4.29 33.08 35.65
C ASN A 648 4.54 31.59 35.47
N ALA A 649 5.15 30.96 36.47
CA ALA A 649 5.30 29.51 36.46
C ALA A 649 3.93 28.79 36.56
N ALA A 650 2.92 29.35 37.26
CA ALA A 650 1.54 28.86 37.19
C ALA A 650 0.52 29.91 37.66
N THR A 651 -0.63 29.97 37.00
CA THR A 651 -1.82 30.74 37.42
C THR A 651 -3.05 29.82 37.42
N SER A 652 -3.85 29.85 38.49
CA SER A 652 -5.05 29.02 38.61
C SER A 652 -6.21 29.80 39.23
N ARG A 653 -7.40 29.71 38.64
CA ARG A 653 -8.65 30.26 39.20
C ARG A 653 -9.73 29.18 39.22
N ALA A 654 -10.25 28.86 40.40
CA ALA A 654 -11.32 27.88 40.59
C ALA A 654 -12.53 28.55 41.25
N THR A 655 -13.74 28.26 40.77
CA THR A 655 -15.00 28.68 41.41
C THR A 655 -15.84 27.43 41.69
N THR A 656 -16.33 27.31 42.92
CA THR A 656 -17.05 26.15 43.47
C THR A 656 -18.23 26.65 44.29
N GLU A 657 -19.42 26.08 44.07
CA GLU A 657 -20.59 26.32 44.91
C GLU A 657 -20.88 25.05 45.77
N HIS A 658 -20.86 25.23 47.11
CA HIS A 658 -21.13 24.28 48.23
C HIS A 658 -20.11 23.18 48.67
N THR A 659 -20.30 22.66 49.91
CA THR A 659 -19.38 22.09 50.94
C THR A 659 -18.78 20.67 50.72
N PRO A 660 -17.75 20.23 51.51
CA PRO A 660 -16.80 19.19 51.11
C PRO A 660 -16.96 17.83 51.82
N ALA A 661 -17.09 16.75 51.04
CA ALA A 661 -16.78 15.37 51.49
C ALA A 661 -16.03 14.61 50.38
N ALA A 662 -14.69 14.71 50.34
CA ALA A 662 -13.87 13.96 49.40
C ALA A 662 -12.44 13.68 49.92
N VAL A 663 -12.01 12.41 49.88
CA VAL A 663 -10.62 12.02 50.16
C VAL A 663 -9.73 12.38 48.96
N HIS A 664 -8.88 13.39 49.14
CA HIS A 664 -7.91 13.86 48.15
C HIS A 664 -6.48 13.47 48.54
N ARG A 665 -5.83 12.58 47.79
CA ARG A 665 -4.36 12.46 47.79
C ARG A 665 -3.81 13.12 46.53
N ARG A 666 -3.28 14.33 46.69
CA ARG A 666 -2.54 15.06 45.65
C ARG A 666 -1.07 15.07 46.06
N VAL A 667 -0.20 14.62 45.16
CA VAL A 667 1.25 14.79 45.31
C VAL A 667 1.68 15.80 44.24
N TYR A 668 2.12 16.97 44.68
CA TYR A 668 2.71 17.99 43.83
C TYR A 668 4.21 18.02 44.13
N MET A 669 5.03 17.67 43.15
CA MET A 669 6.46 17.95 43.19
C MET A 669 6.73 19.02 42.15
N ARG A 670 7.09 20.22 42.63
CA ARG A 670 7.29 21.38 41.79
C ARG A 670 8.61 22.03 42.13
N TRP A 671 9.52 22.01 41.17
CA TRP A 671 10.83 22.62 41.27
C TRP A 671 10.81 23.91 40.44
N ARG A 672 11.20 25.01 41.06
CA ARG A 672 11.29 26.34 40.44
C ARG A 672 12.72 26.80 40.54
N TYR A 673 13.33 27.12 39.41
CA TYR A 673 14.67 27.70 39.36
C TYR A 673 14.60 28.98 38.51
N TRP A 674 15.21 30.04 39.04
CA TRP A 674 15.36 31.35 38.38
C TRP A 674 16.86 31.65 38.39
N VAL A 675 17.44 31.90 37.22
CA VAL A 675 18.90 32.13 37.12
C VAL A 675 19.23 33.63 37.17
N HIS A 676 18.44 34.49 36.50
CA HIS A 676 18.51 35.94 36.64
C HIS A 676 17.12 36.60 36.50
N CYS A 677 16.64 37.27 37.55
CA CYS A 677 15.48 38.16 37.55
C CYS A 677 15.95 39.61 37.64
N VAL A 678 15.52 40.46 36.71
CA VAL A 678 15.63 41.92 36.86
C VAL A 678 14.21 42.44 37.12
N ASN A 679 13.95 42.81 38.38
CA ASN A 679 12.76 43.42 39.01
C ASN A 679 11.39 43.27 38.32
#